data_AF-A0A438NAD7-F1
#
_entry.id   AF-A0A438NAD7-F1
#
_cell.length_a   1.000
_cell.length_b   1.000
_cell.length_c   1.000
_cell.angle_alpha   90.00
_cell.angle_beta   90.00
_cell.angle_gamma   90.00
#
_symmetry.space_group_name_H-M   'P 1'
#
loop_
_entity.id
_entity.type
_entity.pdbx_description
1 polymer ?
#
loop_
_entity_poly.entity_id
_entity_poly.type
_entity_poly.pdbx_seq_one_letter_code
_entity_poly.pdbx_strand_id
1 'polypeptide(L)'
;MNKSIDAVTSNHDAVADSSSDLLDEKRGTVKDTEDMKRMGKQQLFRRNFGFLSIFGFAMILMSTWQALLGVAAFGLGNGGTAGLIYLYIIVVIFFGMVNISMAEMASMAPTAGGQYHWISEFAPRSYQKGLSFLVGWLCSLGWQSGVSIGCFLAATEIQGLIVLNNDDYVYERWHGTLLTIAVVLFVAFFNTFLAQHLPLVEGLVLCLHLGGFICILVPLWVLGPRGDSHEIWTTFSDEGGWGSTGLATLVGIITPVTAFLGADAAVHMSEELKDASKTLPRVMISTSIVNGALGFVMLITFCYTLGDLEEVLSTPTGYPFIQVFYNATGSRGGATAMSCILVVSAIANGMTNMATASRQLFAFARDGGVPCHKWFASVSPRLQIPMNAILFTISFSILFSLVNIGSTVAFNQILSLGLAALLSSYFISIFCLFLRRLRGQTLLPSAFSLGKFGIPINIGSLAFLALAFTMSFFPGMSNPTVESMNWSSLAFGGTLIIGGIYYVGWARHHYVGPVEYTIMRTPPYHARIEGKFIQGIGRQAGNIFKMVQTVQIAHMPPDLVLYVGLYRDLTNAGFLRDQLLAGNAEFEYAFIDASMIVSTKHVLAATFRALNDYLNERLKSRNVHSEIVFALSPNNNIGEAFRRFGISETTKNLLVIKVATSPAVTLESVTGHLNEHIKGTQVVFDNASFDSLSDIGRIKRVYKLTLPTSGKVNGVANLAQGAGERHLDFLESQILGSIALRGAT
;
A
#
# COMPACT_ATOMS: atom_id res chain seq x y z
N MET A 1 36.84 27.05 -59.44
CA MET A 1 35.65 27.50 -58.69
C MET A 1 35.01 26.27 -58.04
N ASN A 2 35.16 26.16 -56.72
CA ASN A 2 34.48 25.34 -55.69
C ASN A 2 33.99 23.89 -55.94
N LYS A 3 34.77 22.95 -55.36
CA LYS A 3 34.43 21.93 -54.33
C LYS A 3 33.17 21.04 -54.43
N SER A 4 33.42 19.76 -54.76
CA SER A 4 33.20 18.51 -53.96
C SER A 4 32.17 18.55 -52.80
N ILE A 5 31.07 17.78 -52.86
CA ILE A 5 30.85 16.37 -52.39
C ILE A 5 30.36 16.27 -50.92
N ASP A 6 29.32 15.43 -50.75
CA ASP A 6 28.64 14.88 -49.55
C ASP A 6 27.55 15.76 -48.89
N ALA A 7 26.33 15.27 -48.59
CA ALA A 7 25.99 13.96 -48.05
C ALA A 7 24.58 13.44 -48.45
N VAL A 8 24.52 12.13 -48.71
CA VAL A 8 23.33 11.29 -48.55
C VAL A 8 23.48 10.59 -47.20
N THR A 9 22.62 10.88 -46.24
CA THR A 9 22.34 9.95 -45.13
C THR A 9 20.87 10.03 -44.72
N SER A 10 20.32 8.84 -44.64
CA SER A 10 18.94 8.43 -44.41
C SER A 10 18.33 8.87 -43.08
N ASN A 11 17.04 9.20 -43.16
CA ASN A 11 16.07 9.20 -42.05
C ASN A 11 16.26 7.99 -41.12
N HIS A 12 16.69 8.24 -39.88
CA HIS A 12 16.60 7.28 -38.78
C HIS A 12 16.33 7.95 -37.42
N ASP A 13 15.57 9.05 -37.36
CA ASP A 13 15.30 9.78 -36.11
C ASP A 13 13.81 9.84 -35.73
N ALA A 14 13.02 8.80 -36.02
CA ALA A 14 11.58 8.78 -35.69
C ALA A 14 11.11 7.59 -34.84
N VAL A 15 11.99 6.93 -34.08
CA VAL A 15 11.61 5.77 -33.23
C VAL A 15 12.10 5.87 -31.76
N ALA A 16 12.75 6.97 -31.35
CA ALA A 16 13.38 7.06 -30.02
C ALA A 16 12.69 7.96 -28.99
N ASP A 17 11.41 8.33 -29.16
CA ASP A 17 10.72 9.21 -28.19
C ASP A 17 9.34 8.73 -27.72
N SER A 18 9.03 7.43 -27.85
CA SER A 18 7.81 6.85 -27.26
C SER A 18 8.06 6.09 -25.96
N SER A 19 9.31 5.91 -25.53
CA SER A 19 9.67 5.16 -24.30
C SER A 19 9.97 6.05 -23.09
N SER A 20 10.21 7.34 -23.29
CA SER A 20 10.41 8.35 -22.24
C SER A 20 9.09 8.76 -21.59
N ASP A 21 8.04 9.00 -22.40
CA ASP A 21 6.71 9.41 -21.91
C ASP A 21 5.94 8.27 -21.22
N LEU A 22 6.12 7.01 -21.63
CA LEU A 22 5.52 5.85 -20.96
C LEU A 22 6.07 5.64 -19.54
N LEU A 23 7.26 6.16 -19.23
CA LEU A 23 7.85 6.12 -17.89
C LEU A 23 7.29 7.21 -16.98
N ASP A 24 6.78 8.33 -17.51
CA ASP A 24 6.29 9.45 -16.72
C ASP A 24 4.84 9.24 -16.25
N GLU A 25 4.00 8.58 -17.06
CA GLU A 25 2.61 8.28 -16.69
C GLU A 25 2.48 7.26 -15.54
N LYS A 26 3.48 6.37 -15.38
CA LYS A 26 3.55 5.41 -14.26
C LYS A 26 4.15 6.00 -13.00
N ARG A 27 4.94 7.08 -13.11
CA ARG A 27 5.62 7.69 -11.97
C ARG A 27 4.66 8.59 -11.22
N GLY A 28 4.54 8.31 -9.92
CA GLY A 28 3.82 9.19 -8.99
C GLY A 28 4.65 10.39 -8.61
N THR A 29 4.28 11.01 -7.50
CA THR A 29 5.13 12.01 -6.86
C THR A 29 6.48 11.40 -6.44
N VAL A 30 7.48 12.23 -6.14
CA VAL A 30 8.76 11.77 -5.58
C VAL A 30 8.52 10.92 -4.33
N LYS A 31 7.59 11.36 -3.47
CA LYS A 31 7.20 10.66 -2.25
C LYS A 31 6.59 9.28 -2.53
N ASP A 32 5.73 9.16 -3.54
CA ASP A 32 5.17 7.87 -3.96
C ASP A 32 6.28 6.90 -4.39
N THR A 33 7.30 7.40 -5.10
CA THR A 33 8.44 6.59 -5.54
C THR A 33 9.31 6.14 -4.36
N GLU A 34 9.54 7.02 -3.38
CA GLU A 34 10.26 6.71 -2.14
C GLU A 34 9.52 5.64 -1.31
N ASP A 35 8.21 5.79 -1.14
CA ASP A 35 7.38 4.86 -0.37
C ASP A 35 7.39 3.46 -1.02
N MET A 36 7.26 3.38 -2.35
CA MET A 36 7.36 2.10 -3.09
C MET A 36 8.75 1.46 -2.97
N LYS A 37 9.82 2.27 -3.07
CA LYS A 37 11.20 1.79 -2.87
C LYS A 37 11.42 1.25 -1.46
N ARG A 38 10.95 1.97 -0.43
CA ARG A 38 11.01 1.54 0.98
C ARG A 38 10.31 0.20 1.18
N MET A 39 9.14 0.02 0.55
CA MET A 39 8.36 -1.22 0.65
C MET A 39 8.88 -2.36 -0.24
N GLY A 40 9.98 -2.14 -0.98
CA GLY A 40 10.54 -3.10 -1.92
C GLY A 40 9.61 -3.44 -3.08
N LYS A 41 8.66 -2.57 -3.41
CA LYS A 41 7.66 -2.81 -4.46
C LYS A 41 8.05 -2.12 -5.76
N GLN A 42 7.90 -2.85 -6.86
CA GLN A 42 8.03 -2.30 -8.21
C GLN A 42 6.73 -1.61 -8.61
N GLN A 43 6.83 -0.44 -9.25
CA GLN A 43 5.68 0.26 -9.80
C GLN A 43 5.21 -0.43 -11.09
N LEU A 44 4.19 -1.28 -10.99
CA LEU A 44 3.65 -2.03 -12.12
C LEU A 44 2.46 -1.29 -12.77
N PHE A 45 1.60 -0.71 -11.94
CA PHE A 45 0.40 -0.01 -12.39
C PHE A 45 0.64 1.46 -12.72
N ARG A 46 -0.29 2.03 -13.50
CA ARG A 46 -0.31 3.46 -13.81
C ARG A 46 -1.05 4.23 -12.72
N ARG A 47 -0.54 5.38 -12.28
CA ARG A 47 -1.20 6.19 -11.24
C ARG A 47 -2.33 7.03 -11.84
N ASN A 48 -3.48 6.40 -11.99
CA ASN A 48 -4.67 6.95 -12.65
C ASN A 48 -5.67 7.61 -11.69
N PHE A 49 -5.60 7.32 -10.39
CA PHE A 49 -6.51 7.92 -9.41
C PHE A 49 -5.95 9.23 -8.84
N GLY A 50 -6.80 10.25 -8.81
CA GLY A 50 -6.66 11.44 -7.96
C GLY A 50 -7.62 11.41 -6.78
N PHE A 51 -7.65 12.47 -5.97
CA PHE A 51 -8.50 12.55 -4.77
C PHE A 51 -9.99 12.33 -5.09
N LEU A 52 -10.56 13.06 -6.06
CA LEU A 52 -12.00 12.98 -6.35
C LEU A 52 -12.43 11.60 -6.84
N SER A 53 -11.66 11.00 -7.74
CA SER A 53 -11.97 9.68 -8.30
C SER A 53 -11.88 8.57 -7.25
N ILE A 54 -10.86 8.60 -6.38
CA ILE A 54 -10.73 7.57 -5.33
C ILE A 54 -11.71 7.82 -4.17
N PHE A 55 -12.09 9.08 -3.94
CA PHE A 55 -13.17 9.44 -3.02
C PHE A 55 -14.51 8.90 -3.53
N GLY A 56 -14.82 9.08 -4.82
CA GLY A 56 -15.98 8.45 -5.46
C GLY A 56 -15.97 6.94 -5.28
N PHE A 57 -14.86 6.30 -5.63
CA PHE A 57 -14.65 4.86 -5.44
C PHE A 57 -14.96 4.40 -4.01
N ALA A 58 -14.39 5.06 -2.99
CA ALA A 58 -14.64 4.69 -1.59
C ALA A 58 -16.09 4.97 -1.15
N MET A 59 -16.69 6.09 -1.61
CA MET A 59 -18.09 6.43 -1.35
C MET A 59 -19.06 5.39 -1.89
N ILE A 60 -18.81 4.91 -3.11
CA ILE A 60 -19.64 3.92 -3.80
C ILE A 60 -19.46 2.53 -3.20
N LEU A 61 -18.24 2.17 -2.79
CA LEU A 61 -18.03 0.88 -2.14
C LEU A 61 -18.73 0.78 -0.79
N MET A 62 -18.68 1.85 0.00
CA MET A 62 -19.33 1.85 1.31
C MET A 62 -20.85 2.06 1.19
N SER A 63 -21.29 2.91 0.24
CA SER A 63 -22.70 3.16 -0.15
C SER A 63 -23.73 3.01 0.98
N THR A 64 -23.48 3.69 2.11
CA THR A 64 -24.09 3.32 3.40
C THR A 64 -25.60 3.41 3.39
N TRP A 65 -26.18 4.44 2.76
CA TRP A 65 -27.63 4.60 2.73
C TRP A 65 -28.32 3.55 1.84
N GLN A 66 -27.70 3.13 0.73
CA GLN A 66 -28.22 2.03 -0.09
C GLN A 66 -28.11 0.69 0.65
N ALA A 67 -26.92 0.43 1.21
CA ALA A 67 -26.65 -0.82 1.92
C ALA A 67 -27.61 -1.00 3.10
N LEU A 68 -27.87 0.06 3.88
CA LEU A 68 -28.86 0.04 4.95
C LEU A 68 -30.24 -0.38 4.47
N LEU A 69 -30.74 0.20 3.38
CA LEU A 69 -32.06 -0.15 2.83
C LEU A 69 -32.09 -1.61 2.36
N GLY A 70 -31.04 -2.07 1.69
CA GLY A 70 -30.92 -3.44 1.19
C GLY A 70 -30.89 -4.51 2.28
N VAL A 71 -30.39 -4.19 3.48
CA VAL A 71 -30.30 -5.14 4.61
C VAL A 71 -31.19 -4.79 5.81
N ALA A 72 -32.11 -3.82 5.66
CA ALA A 72 -32.90 -3.28 6.76
C ALA A 72 -33.74 -4.33 7.51
N ALA A 73 -34.19 -5.38 6.81
CA ALA A 73 -35.03 -6.45 7.37
C ALA A 73 -34.42 -7.04 8.65
N PHE A 74 -33.12 -7.31 8.64
CA PHE A 74 -32.43 -7.97 9.75
C PHE A 74 -32.39 -7.07 11.00
N GLY A 75 -32.08 -5.79 10.83
CA GLY A 75 -32.00 -4.82 11.93
C GLY A 75 -33.37 -4.41 12.46
N LEU A 76 -34.38 -4.35 11.60
CA LEU A 76 -35.76 -4.07 12.01
C LEU A 76 -36.34 -5.22 12.84
N GLY A 77 -36.15 -6.47 12.43
CA GLY A 77 -36.62 -7.63 13.20
C GLY A 77 -35.86 -7.84 14.53
N ASN A 78 -34.57 -7.50 14.57
CA ASN A 78 -33.72 -7.64 15.74
C ASN A 78 -33.36 -6.26 16.33
N GLY A 79 -34.37 -5.51 16.78
CA GLY A 79 -34.17 -4.21 17.43
C GLY A 79 -35.25 -3.17 17.15
N GLY A 80 -36.15 -3.39 16.19
CA GLY A 80 -37.16 -2.41 15.80
C GLY A 80 -36.55 -1.11 15.24
N THR A 81 -37.38 -0.10 15.05
CA THR A 81 -36.92 1.21 14.56
C THR A 81 -35.96 1.88 15.55
N ALA A 82 -36.26 1.82 16.85
CA ALA A 82 -35.45 2.45 17.88
C ALA A 82 -34.07 1.80 17.97
N GLY A 83 -34.01 0.47 18.06
CA GLY A 83 -32.76 -0.27 18.13
C GLY A 83 -31.88 -0.04 16.90
N LEU A 84 -32.47 -0.04 15.70
CA LEU A 84 -31.76 0.24 14.46
C LEU A 84 -31.15 1.66 14.45
N ILE A 85 -31.90 2.68 14.88
CA ILE A 85 -31.41 4.07 14.95
C ILE A 85 -30.28 4.22 15.97
N TYR A 86 -30.46 3.74 17.20
CA TYR A 86 -29.46 3.89 18.26
C TYR A 86 -28.19 3.12 17.95
N LEU A 87 -28.30 1.89 17.42
CA LEU A 87 -27.13 1.12 17.01
C LEU A 87 -26.43 1.74 15.81
N TYR A 88 -27.16 2.34 14.87
CA TYR A 88 -26.53 3.07 13.79
C TYR A 88 -25.61 4.20 14.31
N ILE A 89 -26.08 4.99 15.28
CA ILE A 89 -25.26 6.04 15.91
C ILE A 89 -24.01 5.46 16.58
N ILE A 90 -24.16 4.37 17.32
CA ILE A 90 -23.04 3.66 17.96
C ILE A 90 -22.03 3.20 16.90
N VAL A 91 -22.50 2.59 15.81
CA VAL A 91 -21.64 2.11 14.72
C VAL A 91 -20.92 3.26 14.03
N VAL A 92 -21.59 4.37 13.70
CA VAL A 92 -20.94 5.54 13.09
C VAL A 92 -19.76 6.02 13.94
N ILE A 93 -19.94 6.09 15.26
CA ILE A 93 -18.91 6.55 16.19
C ILE A 93 -17.75 5.55 16.25
N PHE A 94 -18.02 4.28 16.57
CA PHE A 94 -16.96 3.30 16.84
C PHE A 94 -16.34 2.73 15.56
N PHE A 95 -17.11 2.50 14.51
CA PHE A 95 -16.57 2.15 13.19
C PHE A 95 -15.82 3.35 12.58
N GLY A 96 -16.25 4.58 12.87
CA GLY A 96 -15.48 5.78 12.58
C GLY A 96 -14.08 5.75 13.21
N MET A 97 -13.96 5.31 14.48
CA MET A 97 -12.65 5.09 15.13
C MET A 97 -11.83 4.03 14.39
N VAL A 98 -12.45 2.90 13.99
CA VAL A 98 -11.80 1.85 13.20
C VAL A 98 -11.23 2.43 11.90
N ASN A 99 -12.03 3.17 11.15
CA ASN A 99 -11.62 3.77 9.87
C ASN A 99 -10.50 4.80 10.06
N ILE A 100 -10.52 5.59 11.13
CA ILE A 100 -9.46 6.54 11.45
C ILE A 100 -8.14 5.83 11.83
N SER A 101 -8.19 4.74 12.60
CA SER A 101 -7.00 3.92 12.91
C SER A 101 -6.41 3.28 11.65
N MET A 102 -7.27 2.80 10.76
CA MET A 102 -6.86 2.22 9.47
C MET A 102 -6.28 3.28 8.52
N ALA A 103 -6.84 4.50 8.53
CA ALA A 103 -6.33 5.64 7.78
C ALA A 103 -4.89 6.01 8.20
N GLU A 104 -4.57 5.93 9.50
CA GLU A 104 -3.21 6.13 9.99
C GLU A 104 -2.23 5.09 9.45
N MET A 105 -2.62 3.81 9.46
CA MET A 105 -1.81 2.72 8.91
C MET A 105 -1.63 2.84 7.39
N ALA A 106 -2.70 3.20 6.67
CA ALA A 106 -2.66 3.47 5.24
C ALA A 106 -1.70 4.63 4.90
N SER A 107 -1.60 5.63 5.78
CA SER A 107 -0.64 6.73 5.63
C SER A 107 0.81 6.30 5.86
N MET A 108 1.07 5.36 6.77
CA MET A 108 2.40 4.82 7.07
C MET A 108 2.93 3.89 5.95
N ALA A 109 2.06 3.07 5.37
CA ALA A 109 2.40 2.08 4.38
C ALA A 109 1.33 2.01 3.28
N PRO A 110 1.36 2.94 2.31
CA PRO A 110 0.37 3.03 1.24
C PRO A 110 0.65 2.00 0.13
N THR A 111 0.15 0.78 0.31
CA THR A 111 0.34 -0.33 -0.63
C THR A 111 -0.93 -1.15 -0.82
N ALA A 112 -1.10 -1.72 -2.02
CA ALA A 112 -2.25 -2.55 -2.37
C ALA A 112 -2.42 -3.76 -1.44
N GLY A 113 -1.37 -4.14 -0.71
CA GLY A 113 -1.42 -5.20 0.29
C GLY A 113 -2.16 -4.85 1.58
N GLY A 114 -2.39 -3.57 1.87
CA GLY A 114 -3.17 -3.12 3.01
C GLY A 114 -2.83 -3.82 4.33
N GLN A 115 -3.84 -4.43 4.95
CA GLN A 115 -3.82 -5.06 6.28
C GLN A 115 -2.68 -6.05 6.45
N TYR A 116 -2.49 -6.97 5.51
CA TYR A 116 -1.49 -8.02 5.67
C TYR A 116 -0.06 -7.44 5.63
N HIS A 117 0.13 -6.37 4.85
CA HIS A 117 1.38 -5.63 4.79
C HIS A 117 1.61 -4.87 6.10
N TRP A 118 0.60 -4.15 6.59
CA TRP A 118 0.66 -3.43 7.86
C TRP A 118 1.01 -4.35 9.02
N ILE A 119 0.40 -5.53 9.09
CA ILE A 119 0.72 -6.52 10.12
C ILE A 119 2.17 -6.98 10.01
N SER A 120 2.70 -7.18 8.80
CA SER A 120 4.11 -7.53 8.66
C SER A 120 5.03 -6.45 9.24
N GLU A 121 4.67 -5.18 9.08
CA GLU A 121 5.44 -4.03 9.60
C GLU A 121 5.26 -3.84 11.12
N PHE A 122 4.04 -4.05 11.65
CA PHE A 122 3.67 -3.69 13.02
C PHE A 122 3.69 -4.83 14.03
N ALA A 123 3.51 -6.08 13.59
CA ALA A 123 3.47 -7.22 14.50
C ALA A 123 4.84 -7.49 15.17
N PRO A 124 4.86 -8.14 16.35
CA PRO A 124 6.10 -8.58 16.97
C PRO A 124 6.86 -9.57 16.07
N ARG A 125 8.19 -9.44 15.99
CA ARG A 125 9.06 -10.22 15.07
C ARG A 125 8.76 -11.72 15.01
N SER A 126 8.49 -12.36 16.14
CA SER A 126 8.20 -13.80 16.22
C SER A 126 6.89 -14.21 15.54
N TYR A 127 5.92 -13.30 15.40
CA TYR A 127 4.59 -13.56 14.86
C TYR A 127 4.32 -12.86 13.52
N GLN A 128 5.23 -12.01 13.04
CA GLN A 128 5.07 -11.20 11.82
C GLN A 128 4.62 -12.02 10.62
N LYS A 129 5.39 -13.04 10.26
CA LYS A 129 5.12 -13.86 9.07
C LYS A 129 3.78 -14.60 9.15
N GLY A 130 3.52 -15.24 10.29
CA GLY A 130 2.30 -16.02 10.50
C GLY A 130 1.03 -15.17 10.53
N LEU A 131 1.03 -14.06 11.29
CA LEU A 131 -0.12 -13.17 11.36
C LEU A 131 -0.36 -12.43 10.04
N SER A 132 0.72 -11.99 9.37
CA SER A 132 0.62 -11.36 8.05
C SER A 132 0.00 -12.34 7.04
N PHE A 133 0.48 -13.58 6.98
CA PHE A 133 -0.11 -14.60 6.10
C PHE A 133 -1.60 -14.83 6.41
N LEU A 134 -1.93 -15.03 7.69
CA LEU A 134 -3.30 -15.30 8.13
C LEU A 134 -4.25 -14.18 7.70
N VAL A 135 -3.85 -12.93 7.91
CA VAL A 135 -4.68 -11.79 7.52
C VAL A 135 -4.72 -11.59 6.02
N GLY A 136 -3.65 -11.87 5.28
CA GLY A 136 -3.69 -11.89 3.82
C GLY A 136 -4.71 -12.91 3.30
N TRP A 137 -4.76 -14.09 3.90
CA TRP A 137 -5.73 -15.14 3.58
C TRP A 137 -7.18 -14.71 3.86
N LEU A 138 -7.45 -14.22 5.08
CA LEU A 138 -8.78 -13.75 5.48
C LEU A 138 -9.24 -12.54 4.66
N CYS A 139 -8.35 -11.58 4.41
CA CYS A 139 -8.63 -10.41 3.58
C CYS A 139 -8.96 -10.83 2.14
N SER A 140 -8.21 -11.78 1.57
CA SER A 140 -8.52 -12.31 0.24
C SER A 140 -9.91 -12.92 0.20
N LEU A 141 -10.24 -13.81 1.14
CA LEU A 141 -11.57 -14.41 1.23
C LEU A 141 -12.66 -13.34 1.37
N GLY A 142 -12.47 -12.39 2.27
CA GLY A 142 -13.41 -11.31 2.55
C GLY A 142 -13.78 -10.51 1.30
N TRP A 143 -12.78 -10.09 0.51
CA TRP A 143 -13.00 -9.34 -0.72
C TRP A 143 -13.60 -10.20 -1.85
N GLN A 144 -13.21 -11.47 -1.99
CA GLN A 144 -13.82 -12.37 -2.98
C GLN A 144 -15.30 -12.64 -2.66
N SER A 145 -15.63 -12.84 -1.39
CA SER A 145 -17.02 -12.91 -0.93
C SER A 145 -17.74 -11.59 -1.19
N GLY A 146 -17.10 -10.44 -0.91
CA GLY A 146 -17.68 -9.10 -1.14
C GLY A 146 -18.18 -8.85 -2.56
N VAL A 147 -17.40 -9.25 -3.58
CA VAL A 147 -17.85 -9.17 -4.99
C VAL A 147 -19.12 -9.99 -5.22
N SER A 148 -19.15 -11.19 -4.65
CA SER A 148 -20.28 -12.09 -4.80
C SER A 148 -21.53 -11.59 -4.07
N ILE A 149 -21.37 -10.97 -2.89
CA ILE A 149 -22.45 -10.31 -2.13
C ILE A 149 -23.05 -9.19 -2.96
N GLY A 150 -22.22 -8.26 -3.44
CA GLY A 150 -22.69 -7.08 -4.17
C GLY A 150 -23.43 -7.45 -5.46
N CYS A 151 -22.89 -8.40 -6.22
CA CYS A 151 -23.54 -8.87 -7.45
C CYS A 151 -24.84 -9.65 -7.16
N PHE A 152 -24.87 -10.44 -6.09
CA PHE A 152 -26.07 -11.15 -5.68
C PHE A 152 -27.16 -10.17 -5.25
N LEU A 153 -26.83 -9.19 -4.39
CA LEU A 153 -27.76 -8.16 -3.94
C LEU A 153 -28.39 -7.42 -5.12
N ALA A 154 -27.57 -6.95 -6.06
CA ALA A 154 -28.07 -6.29 -7.27
C ALA A 154 -29.01 -7.20 -8.10
N ALA A 155 -28.66 -8.47 -8.24
CA ALA A 155 -29.45 -9.44 -8.99
C ALA A 155 -30.79 -9.77 -8.31
N THR A 156 -30.81 -9.93 -6.99
CA THR A 156 -32.04 -10.24 -6.26
C THR A 156 -32.91 -9.01 -6.05
N GLU A 157 -32.36 -7.80 -6.04
CA GLU A 157 -33.15 -6.56 -6.14
C GLU A 157 -33.86 -6.47 -7.49
N ILE A 158 -33.19 -6.81 -8.60
CA ILE A 158 -33.85 -6.94 -9.92
C ILE A 158 -34.98 -7.96 -9.84
N GLN A 159 -34.74 -9.11 -9.21
CA GLN A 159 -35.76 -10.14 -9.02
C GLN A 159 -36.94 -9.64 -8.19
N GLY A 160 -36.70 -8.88 -7.12
CA GLY A 160 -37.74 -8.25 -6.30
C GLY A 160 -38.59 -7.25 -7.10
N LEU A 161 -37.98 -6.55 -8.05
CA LEU A 161 -38.72 -5.68 -8.98
C LEU A 161 -39.56 -6.46 -9.99
N ILE A 162 -39.12 -7.64 -10.43
CA ILE A 162 -39.94 -8.52 -11.26
C ILE A 162 -41.18 -8.95 -10.47
N VAL A 163 -41.01 -9.37 -9.20
CA VAL A 163 -42.13 -9.73 -8.31
C VAL A 163 -43.10 -8.56 -8.14
N LEU A 164 -42.60 -7.34 -7.94
CA LEU A 164 -43.47 -6.15 -7.80
C LEU A 164 -44.31 -5.87 -9.05
N ASN A 165 -43.75 -6.11 -10.24
CA ASN A 165 -44.36 -5.70 -11.50
C ASN A 165 -45.11 -6.82 -12.22
N ASN A 166 -44.93 -8.08 -11.82
CA ASN A 166 -45.57 -9.24 -12.43
C ASN A 166 -46.11 -10.18 -11.34
N ASP A 167 -47.42 -10.14 -11.14
CA ASP A 167 -48.12 -10.95 -10.13
C ASP A 167 -48.03 -12.46 -10.40
N ASP A 168 -47.79 -12.87 -11.65
CA ASP A 168 -47.68 -14.28 -12.04
C ASP A 168 -46.25 -14.83 -11.90
N TYR A 169 -45.27 -13.99 -11.53
CA TYR A 169 -43.88 -14.42 -11.42
C TYR A 169 -43.64 -15.23 -10.14
N VAL A 170 -43.29 -16.51 -10.31
CA VAL A 170 -42.89 -17.38 -9.21
C VAL A 170 -41.39 -17.23 -8.96
N TYR A 171 -41.06 -16.77 -7.75
CA TYR A 171 -39.68 -16.67 -7.29
C TYR A 171 -39.05 -18.06 -7.20
N GLU A 172 -37.94 -18.25 -7.91
CA GLU A 172 -37.10 -19.44 -7.79
C GLU A 172 -35.64 -19.03 -7.56
N ARG A 173 -34.93 -19.86 -6.79
CA ARG A 173 -33.53 -19.57 -6.41
C ARG A 173 -32.60 -19.50 -7.63
N TRP A 174 -32.85 -20.34 -8.64
CA TRP A 174 -32.04 -20.37 -9.85
C TRP A 174 -32.21 -19.12 -10.71
N HIS A 175 -33.36 -18.44 -10.66
CA HIS A 175 -33.54 -17.14 -11.33
C HIS A 175 -32.54 -16.11 -10.77
N GLY A 176 -32.46 -15.98 -9.44
CA GLY A 176 -31.53 -15.07 -8.78
C GLY A 176 -30.07 -15.44 -9.05
N THR A 177 -29.74 -16.73 -9.09
CA THR A 177 -28.39 -17.21 -9.45
C THR A 177 -28.00 -16.82 -10.87
N LEU A 178 -28.88 -17.00 -11.86
CA LEU A 178 -28.60 -16.63 -13.25
C LEU A 178 -28.44 -15.11 -13.42
N LEU A 179 -29.30 -14.32 -12.76
CA LEU A 179 -29.16 -12.87 -12.71
C LEU A 179 -27.83 -12.46 -12.05
N THR A 180 -27.42 -13.13 -10.98
CA THR A 180 -26.12 -12.89 -10.33
C THR A 180 -24.96 -13.15 -11.29
N ILE A 181 -25.00 -14.25 -12.05
CA ILE A 181 -23.99 -14.56 -13.06
C ILE A 181 -23.95 -13.46 -14.13
N ALA A 182 -25.11 -12.99 -14.60
CA ALA A 182 -25.18 -11.89 -15.57
C ALA A 182 -24.54 -10.59 -15.02
N VAL A 183 -24.84 -10.22 -13.78
CA VAL A 183 -24.25 -9.04 -13.11
C VAL A 183 -22.74 -9.22 -12.94
N VAL A 184 -22.26 -10.38 -12.51
CA VAL A 184 -20.81 -10.68 -12.37
C VAL A 184 -20.10 -10.52 -13.71
N LEU A 185 -20.66 -11.06 -14.79
CA LEU A 185 -20.06 -10.95 -16.14
C LEU A 185 -20.04 -9.50 -16.64
N PHE A 186 -21.10 -8.73 -16.37
CA PHE A 186 -21.15 -7.30 -16.69
C PHE A 186 -20.07 -6.53 -15.92
N VAL A 187 -20.01 -6.70 -14.61
CA VAL A 187 -19.02 -6.07 -13.73
C VAL A 187 -17.58 -6.44 -14.15
N ALA A 188 -17.37 -7.69 -14.54
CA ALA A 188 -16.09 -8.19 -15.04
C ALA A 188 -15.68 -7.58 -16.39
N PHE A 189 -16.63 -7.42 -17.30
CA PHE A 189 -16.40 -6.74 -18.57
C PHE A 189 -15.88 -5.31 -18.30
N PHE A 190 -16.52 -4.56 -17.41
CA PHE A 190 -16.09 -3.22 -17.01
C PHE A 190 -14.68 -3.22 -16.39
N ASN A 191 -14.43 -4.12 -15.45
CA ASN A 191 -13.13 -4.25 -14.78
C ASN A 191 -12.01 -4.79 -15.67
N THR A 192 -12.34 -5.26 -16.86
CA THR A 192 -11.37 -5.78 -17.83
C THR A 192 -11.07 -4.77 -18.93
N PHE A 193 -12.12 -4.24 -19.59
CA PHE A 193 -11.97 -3.42 -20.78
C PHE A 193 -12.05 -1.92 -20.49
N LEU A 194 -12.73 -1.52 -19.42
CA LEU A 194 -12.92 -0.11 -19.03
C LEU A 194 -12.13 0.27 -17.78
N ALA A 195 -11.27 -0.61 -17.26
CA ALA A 195 -10.48 -0.38 -16.04
C ALA A 195 -9.64 0.90 -16.09
N GLN A 196 -9.12 1.28 -17.26
CA GLN A 196 -8.34 2.50 -17.42
C GLN A 196 -9.21 3.77 -17.29
N HIS A 197 -10.51 3.66 -17.56
CA HIS A 197 -11.50 4.72 -17.41
C HIS A 197 -12.25 4.67 -16.07
N LEU A 198 -11.91 3.71 -15.20
CA LEU A 198 -12.54 3.55 -13.90
C LEU A 198 -12.57 4.87 -13.11
N PRO A 199 -11.50 5.70 -13.04
CA PRO A 199 -11.56 6.99 -12.35
C PRO A 199 -12.66 7.94 -12.84
N LEU A 200 -12.97 7.93 -14.14
CA LEU A 200 -14.04 8.75 -14.73
C LEU A 200 -15.42 8.16 -14.42
N VAL A 201 -15.55 6.84 -14.51
CA VAL A 201 -16.79 6.12 -14.15
C VAL A 201 -17.12 6.37 -12.68
N GLU A 202 -16.16 6.26 -11.78
CA GLU A 202 -16.35 6.50 -10.34
C GLU A 202 -16.78 7.94 -10.04
N GLY A 203 -16.28 8.91 -10.82
CA GLY A 203 -16.77 10.30 -10.74
C GLY A 203 -18.24 10.44 -11.14
N LEU A 204 -18.68 9.76 -12.20
CA LEU A 204 -20.08 9.77 -12.63
C LEU A 204 -21.00 9.01 -11.66
N VAL A 205 -20.56 7.86 -11.17
CA VAL A 205 -21.33 7.07 -10.20
C VAL A 205 -21.40 7.82 -8.85
N LEU A 206 -20.40 8.64 -8.49
CA LEU A 206 -20.51 9.50 -7.31
C LEU A 206 -21.66 10.51 -7.46
N CYS A 207 -21.83 11.09 -8.66
CA CYS A 207 -22.99 11.94 -8.94
C CYS A 207 -24.31 11.15 -8.84
N LEU A 208 -24.34 9.89 -9.32
CA LEU A 208 -25.51 9.02 -9.15
C LEU A 208 -25.78 8.71 -7.67
N HIS A 209 -24.74 8.47 -6.87
CA HIS A 209 -24.88 8.17 -5.44
C HIS A 209 -25.46 9.36 -4.68
N LEU A 210 -24.96 10.57 -4.91
CA LEU A 210 -25.44 11.80 -4.25
C LEU A 210 -26.78 12.29 -4.82
N GLY A 211 -26.96 12.25 -6.14
CA GLY A 211 -28.21 12.62 -6.80
C GLY A 211 -29.32 11.63 -6.50
N GLY A 212 -29.00 10.33 -6.50
CA GLY A 212 -29.90 9.23 -6.16
C GLY A 212 -30.41 9.32 -4.72
N PHE A 213 -29.54 9.73 -3.78
CA PHE A 213 -29.96 10.03 -2.41
C PHE A 213 -31.09 11.05 -2.38
N ILE A 214 -30.96 12.18 -3.11
CA ILE A 214 -32.01 13.21 -3.19
C ILE A 214 -33.25 12.68 -3.92
N CYS A 215 -33.06 11.93 -5.01
CA CYS A 215 -34.15 11.35 -5.81
C CYS A 215 -34.99 10.33 -5.03
N ILE A 216 -34.47 9.76 -3.94
CA ILE A 216 -35.23 8.87 -3.05
C ILE A 216 -35.75 9.62 -1.83
N LEU A 217 -34.93 10.48 -1.23
CA LEU A 217 -35.29 11.26 -0.06
C LEU A 217 -36.54 12.12 -0.31
N VAL A 218 -36.56 12.84 -1.45
CA VAL A 218 -37.65 13.79 -1.75
C VAL A 218 -39.00 13.08 -1.93
N PRO A 219 -39.15 12.03 -2.76
CA PRO A 219 -40.42 11.29 -2.85
C PRO A 219 -40.88 10.73 -1.51
N LEU A 220 -39.99 10.14 -0.72
CA LEU A 220 -40.34 9.64 0.62
C LEU A 220 -40.84 10.77 1.53
N TRP A 221 -40.21 11.95 1.46
CA TRP A 221 -40.63 13.11 2.24
C TRP A 221 -41.88 13.80 1.71
N VAL A 222 -42.27 13.63 0.46
CA VAL A 222 -43.45 14.32 -0.10
C VAL A 222 -44.67 13.41 -0.11
N LEU A 223 -44.47 12.14 -0.44
CA LEU A 223 -45.53 11.16 -0.70
C LEU A 223 -45.64 10.11 0.41
N GLY A 224 -44.56 9.85 1.14
CA GLY A 224 -44.53 8.81 2.16
C GLY A 224 -45.46 9.08 3.36
N PRO A 225 -45.97 8.01 3.99
CA PRO A 225 -46.71 8.14 5.24
C PRO A 225 -45.81 8.74 6.34
N ARG A 226 -46.43 9.27 7.39
CA ARG A 226 -45.71 9.83 8.54
C ARG A 226 -45.94 8.97 9.76
N GLY A 227 -44.91 8.25 10.17
CA GLY A 227 -44.92 7.51 11.43
C GLY A 227 -44.90 8.45 12.64
N ASP A 228 -45.42 7.97 13.76
CA ASP A 228 -45.41 8.70 15.03
C ASP A 228 -43.98 8.79 15.60
N SER A 229 -43.57 10.00 15.98
CA SER A 229 -42.21 10.22 16.48
C SER A 229 -41.93 9.45 17.76
N HIS A 230 -42.88 9.35 18.69
CA HIS A 230 -42.66 8.62 19.93
C HIS A 230 -42.45 7.14 19.63
N GLU A 231 -43.30 6.53 18.81
CA GLU A 231 -43.17 5.12 18.40
C GLU A 231 -41.82 4.85 17.73
N ILE A 232 -41.39 5.66 16.77
CA ILE A 232 -40.15 5.42 16.02
C ILE A 232 -38.92 5.37 16.94
N TRP A 233 -38.86 6.25 17.95
CA TRP A 233 -37.73 6.36 18.88
C TRP A 233 -37.82 5.40 20.08
N THR A 234 -38.97 4.74 20.30
CA THR A 234 -39.19 3.88 21.48
C THR A 234 -39.56 2.44 21.16
N THR A 235 -39.85 2.11 19.90
CA THR A 235 -40.23 0.75 19.49
C THR A 235 -38.99 -0.12 19.29
N PHE A 236 -38.84 -1.08 20.20
CA PHE A 236 -37.89 -2.18 20.08
C PHE A 236 -38.64 -3.46 19.73
N SER A 237 -38.04 -4.30 18.89
CA SER A 237 -38.59 -5.60 18.51
C SER A 237 -37.61 -6.74 18.82
N ASP A 238 -38.17 -7.87 19.21
CA ASP A 238 -37.51 -9.17 19.41
C ASP A 238 -38.24 -10.24 18.59
N GLU A 239 -38.46 -10.00 17.29
CA GLU A 239 -38.99 -11.02 16.37
C GLU A 239 -38.09 -12.27 16.33
N GLY A 240 -36.80 -12.09 16.65
CA GLY A 240 -35.84 -13.18 16.80
C GLY A 240 -36.11 -14.08 18.00
N GLY A 241 -36.96 -13.69 18.97
CA GLY A 241 -37.31 -14.52 20.13
C GLY A 241 -36.14 -14.74 21.11
N TRP A 242 -35.24 -13.78 21.26
CA TRP A 242 -34.08 -13.85 22.16
C TRP A 242 -34.45 -13.78 23.65
N GLY A 243 -35.68 -13.40 23.98
CA GLY A 243 -36.16 -13.23 25.35
C GLY A 243 -35.64 -11.95 26.01
N SER A 244 -34.97 -11.08 25.25
CA SER A 244 -34.46 -9.80 25.69
C SER A 244 -34.32 -8.87 24.50
N THR A 245 -35.05 -7.75 24.53
CA THR A 245 -34.94 -6.70 23.51
C THR A 245 -33.54 -6.12 23.41
N GLY A 246 -32.78 -6.09 24.50
CA GLY A 246 -31.38 -5.66 24.50
C GLY A 246 -30.47 -6.61 23.72
N LEU A 247 -30.63 -7.92 23.89
CA LEU A 247 -29.87 -8.92 23.12
C LEU A 247 -30.31 -8.93 21.66
N ALA A 248 -31.63 -8.90 21.39
CA ALA A 248 -32.17 -8.81 20.04
C ALA A 248 -31.57 -7.59 19.31
N THR A 249 -31.61 -6.42 19.95
CA THR A 249 -31.00 -5.20 19.41
C THR A 249 -29.52 -5.43 19.08
N LEU A 250 -28.71 -5.97 20.02
CA LEU A 250 -27.30 -6.27 19.75
C LEU A 250 -27.07 -7.24 18.59
N VAL A 251 -27.96 -8.21 18.37
CA VAL A 251 -27.90 -9.09 17.19
C VAL A 251 -28.11 -8.29 15.91
N GLY A 252 -29.05 -7.33 15.91
CA GLY A 252 -29.31 -6.44 14.78
C GLY A 252 -28.17 -5.48 14.40
N ILE A 253 -27.13 -5.34 15.23
CA ILE A 253 -25.98 -4.44 14.99
C ILE A 253 -25.24 -4.72 13.68
N ILE A 254 -25.35 -5.95 13.17
CA ILE A 254 -24.70 -6.35 11.91
C ILE A 254 -25.24 -5.57 10.70
N THR A 255 -26.48 -5.08 10.77
CA THR A 255 -27.09 -4.24 9.71
C THR A 255 -26.28 -2.95 9.49
N PRO A 256 -26.14 -2.05 10.49
CA PRO A 256 -25.30 -0.87 10.34
C PRO A 256 -23.80 -1.19 10.19
N VAL A 257 -23.27 -2.26 10.81
CA VAL A 257 -21.85 -2.66 10.62
C VAL A 257 -21.55 -2.98 9.16
N THR A 258 -22.44 -3.72 8.49
CA THR A 258 -22.28 -4.08 7.08
C THR A 258 -22.31 -2.83 6.20
N ALA A 259 -23.20 -1.87 6.50
CA ALA A 259 -23.32 -0.63 5.73
C ALA A 259 -22.13 0.36 5.91
N PHE A 260 -21.31 0.17 6.95
CA PHE A 260 -20.12 1.01 7.21
C PHE A 260 -18.79 0.37 6.84
N LEU A 261 -18.83 -0.89 6.40
CA LEU A 261 -17.64 -1.63 5.99
C LEU A 261 -17.12 -1.15 4.63
N GLY A 262 -15.80 -1.18 4.44
CA GLY A 262 -15.18 -1.06 3.11
C GLY A 262 -14.52 0.29 2.79
N ALA A 263 -14.44 1.25 3.72
CA ALA A 263 -13.69 2.48 3.50
C ALA A 263 -12.21 2.24 3.08
N ASP A 264 -11.64 1.10 3.48
CA ASP A 264 -10.30 0.63 3.16
C ASP A 264 -10.16 0.08 1.73
N ALA A 265 -11.23 -0.07 0.96
CA ALA A 265 -11.12 -0.49 -0.44
C ALA A 265 -10.16 0.39 -1.27
N ALA A 266 -10.13 1.68 -0.99
CA ALA A 266 -9.19 2.62 -1.60
C ALA A 266 -7.71 2.26 -1.36
N VAL A 267 -7.39 1.60 -0.23
CA VAL A 267 -6.03 1.14 0.10
C VAL A 267 -5.53 0.15 -0.94
N HIS A 268 -6.40 -0.73 -1.42
CA HIS A 268 -6.04 -1.73 -2.42
C HIS A 268 -5.75 -1.11 -3.79
N MET A 269 -6.19 0.13 -4.04
CA MET A 269 -5.87 0.94 -5.23
C MET A 269 -4.66 1.88 -5.03
N SER A 270 -3.96 1.80 -3.90
CA SER A 270 -2.90 2.77 -3.55
C SER A 270 -1.72 2.82 -4.54
N GLU A 271 -1.41 1.72 -5.22
CA GLU A 271 -0.37 1.69 -6.26
C GLU A 271 -0.80 2.42 -7.55
N GLU A 272 -2.11 2.64 -7.72
CA GLU A 272 -2.75 3.39 -8.80
C GLU A 272 -3.12 4.84 -8.38
N LEU A 273 -2.85 5.22 -7.14
CA LEU A 273 -3.24 6.50 -6.55
C LEU A 273 -2.09 7.49 -6.48
N LYS A 274 -2.31 8.77 -6.78
CA LYS A 274 -1.30 9.83 -6.60
C LYS A 274 -1.24 10.34 -5.14
N ASP A 275 -0.03 10.57 -4.64
CA ASP A 275 0.25 11.05 -3.27
C ASP A 275 -0.43 10.18 -2.21
N ALA A 276 -0.26 8.85 -2.34
CA ALA A 276 -1.12 7.87 -1.69
C ALA A 276 -1.07 7.96 -0.15
N SER A 277 0.10 8.24 0.44
CA SER A 277 0.25 8.40 1.90
C SER A 277 -0.55 9.56 2.48
N LYS A 278 -0.89 10.59 1.69
CA LYS A 278 -1.74 11.72 2.10
C LYS A 278 -3.19 11.57 1.65
N THR A 279 -3.38 11.02 0.46
CA THR A 279 -4.71 10.94 -0.15
C THR A 279 -5.57 9.87 0.52
N LEU A 280 -5.03 8.68 0.81
CA LEU A 280 -5.76 7.59 1.47
C LEU A 280 -6.40 8.01 2.81
N PRO A 281 -5.67 8.57 3.79
CA PRO A 281 -6.28 8.91 5.08
C PRO A 281 -7.42 9.94 4.92
N ARG A 282 -7.26 10.92 4.03
CA ARG A 282 -8.30 11.92 3.76
C ARG A 282 -9.54 11.27 3.16
N VAL A 283 -9.37 10.35 2.21
CA VAL A 283 -10.45 9.65 1.53
C VAL A 283 -11.21 8.75 2.50
N MET A 284 -10.52 7.93 3.29
CA MET A 284 -11.15 7.01 4.24
C MET A 284 -11.99 7.76 5.29
N ILE A 285 -11.43 8.85 5.85
CA ILE A 285 -12.11 9.66 6.87
C ILE A 285 -13.30 10.42 6.27
N SER A 286 -13.09 11.12 5.14
CA SER A 286 -14.17 11.87 4.49
C SER A 286 -15.31 10.95 4.03
N THR A 287 -14.98 9.77 3.49
CA THR A 287 -15.98 8.75 3.12
C THR A 287 -16.81 8.36 4.33
N SER A 288 -16.16 8.02 5.44
CA SER A 288 -16.85 7.63 6.69
C SER A 288 -17.81 8.72 7.18
N ILE A 289 -17.39 9.99 7.13
CA ILE A 289 -18.20 11.13 7.60
C ILE A 289 -19.39 11.36 6.66
N VAL A 290 -19.16 11.46 5.35
CA VAL A 290 -20.20 11.81 4.39
C VAL A 290 -21.24 10.70 4.30
N ASN A 291 -20.82 9.46 4.06
CA ASN A 291 -21.75 8.34 4.01
C ASN A 291 -22.42 8.07 5.36
N GLY A 292 -21.73 8.33 6.47
CA GLY A 292 -22.34 8.24 7.80
C GLY A 292 -23.48 9.23 8.00
N ALA A 293 -23.32 10.47 7.52
CA ALA A 293 -24.37 11.47 7.54
C ALA A 293 -25.53 11.12 6.59
N LEU A 294 -25.23 10.73 5.35
CA LEU A 294 -26.24 10.34 4.37
C LEU A 294 -27.05 9.13 4.84
N GLY A 295 -26.37 8.09 5.35
CA GLY A 295 -27.01 6.92 5.91
C GLY A 295 -27.88 7.24 7.12
N PHE A 296 -27.48 8.19 7.98
CA PHE A 296 -28.29 8.60 9.13
C PHE A 296 -29.59 9.25 8.67
N VAL A 297 -29.50 10.22 7.75
CA VAL A 297 -30.67 10.93 7.23
C VAL A 297 -31.62 9.97 6.50
N MET A 298 -31.08 9.06 5.69
CA MET A 298 -31.90 8.07 5.00
C MET A 298 -32.53 7.07 5.97
N LEU A 299 -31.79 6.60 6.98
CA LEU A 299 -32.32 5.68 7.99
C LEU A 299 -33.50 6.29 8.73
N ILE A 300 -33.35 7.54 9.22
CA ILE A 300 -34.45 8.24 9.88
C ILE A 300 -35.62 8.39 8.91
N THR A 301 -35.37 8.81 7.67
CA THR A 301 -36.42 8.93 6.66
C THR A 301 -37.16 7.62 6.44
N PHE A 302 -36.42 6.52 6.31
CA PHE A 302 -36.95 5.19 6.11
C PHE A 302 -37.82 4.75 7.28
N CYS A 303 -37.35 4.91 8.53
CA CYS A 303 -38.15 4.61 9.72
C CYS A 303 -39.43 5.47 9.80
N TYR A 304 -39.37 6.76 9.45
CA TYR A 304 -40.54 7.64 9.44
C TYR A 304 -41.54 7.35 8.32
N THR A 305 -41.12 6.65 7.27
CA THR A 305 -41.96 6.32 6.10
C THR A 305 -42.26 4.83 6.00
N LEU A 306 -41.87 4.05 7.01
CA LEU A 306 -41.92 2.59 7.02
C LEU A 306 -43.36 2.07 6.86
N GLY A 307 -44.31 2.66 7.58
CA GLY A 307 -45.67 2.14 7.66
C GLY A 307 -45.75 0.92 8.58
N ASP A 308 -46.54 -0.08 8.20
CA ASP A 308 -46.72 -1.31 8.96
C ASP A 308 -45.46 -2.21 8.87
N LEU A 309 -44.87 -2.53 10.02
CA LEU A 309 -43.63 -3.29 10.09
C LEU A 309 -43.80 -4.74 9.62
N GLU A 310 -44.94 -5.37 9.93
CA GLU A 310 -45.20 -6.77 9.58
C GLU A 310 -45.41 -6.94 8.08
N GLU A 311 -46.18 -6.04 7.45
CA GLU A 311 -46.35 -5.97 5.99
C GLU A 311 -45.01 -5.82 5.27
N VAL A 312 -44.18 -4.88 5.75
CA VAL A 312 -42.90 -4.56 5.13
C VAL A 312 -41.88 -5.69 5.29
N LEU A 313 -41.89 -6.41 6.42
CA LEU A 313 -41.00 -7.56 6.63
C LEU A 313 -41.48 -8.83 5.90
N SER A 314 -42.79 -8.97 5.67
CA SER A 314 -43.39 -10.12 4.98
C SER A 314 -43.58 -9.92 3.47
N THR A 315 -43.12 -8.79 2.91
CA THR A 315 -43.28 -8.47 1.49
C THR A 315 -42.74 -9.59 0.57
N PRO A 316 -43.49 -9.99 -0.47
CA PRO A 316 -43.04 -11.00 -1.42
C PRO A 316 -41.83 -10.54 -2.25
N THR A 317 -41.55 -9.23 -2.29
CA THR A 317 -40.37 -8.68 -2.98
C THR A 317 -39.06 -9.10 -2.32
N GLY A 318 -39.09 -9.54 -1.06
CA GLY A 318 -37.93 -9.90 -0.26
C GLY A 318 -37.12 -8.70 0.26
N TYR A 319 -37.50 -7.47 -0.12
CA TYR A 319 -36.79 -6.25 0.24
C TYR A 319 -37.76 -5.21 0.83
N PRO A 320 -37.69 -4.94 2.14
CA PRO A 320 -38.50 -3.92 2.82
C PRO A 320 -38.57 -2.57 2.09
N PHE A 321 -37.45 -2.10 1.55
CA PHE A 321 -37.41 -0.79 0.89
C PHE A 321 -38.26 -0.74 -0.38
N ILE A 322 -38.39 -1.85 -1.13
CA ILE A 322 -39.21 -1.91 -2.33
C ILE A 322 -40.68 -1.73 -1.94
N GLN A 323 -41.12 -2.41 -0.88
CA GLN A 323 -42.47 -2.27 -0.35
C GLN A 323 -42.72 -0.85 0.17
N VAL A 324 -41.78 -0.26 0.91
CA VAL A 324 -41.90 1.13 1.40
C VAL A 324 -42.01 2.12 0.23
N PHE A 325 -41.23 1.94 -0.84
CA PHE A 325 -41.33 2.81 -2.02
C PHE A 325 -42.69 2.66 -2.71
N TYR A 326 -43.23 1.45 -2.76
CA TYR A 326 -44.58 1.19 -3.28
C TYR A 326 -45.66 1.84 -2.41
N ASN A 327 -45.58 1.67 -1.09
CA ASN A 327 -46.52 2.25 -0.14
C ASN A 327 -46.48 3.78 -0.15
N ALA A 328 -45.29 4.38 -0.27
CA ALA A 328 -45.12 5.81 -0.37
C ALA A 328 -45.64 6.39 -1.69
N THR A 329 -45.40 5.72 -2.82
CA THR A 329 -45.76 6.26 -4.14
C THR A 329 -47.17 5.87 -4.60
N GLY A 330 -47.74 4.80 -4.04
CA GLY A 330 -48.99 4.20 -4.51
C GLY A 330 -48.93 3.66 -5.95
N SER A 331 -47.73 3.50 -6.52
CA SER A 331 -47.55 3.17 -7.94
C SER A 331 -46.38 2.22 -8.17
N ARG A 332 -46.63 1.12 -8.90
CA ARG A 332 -45.58 0.17 -9.32
C ARG A 332 -44.49 0.87 -10.13
N GLY A 333 -44.86 1.79 -11.02
CA GLY A 333 -43.90 2.54 -11.84
C GLY A 333 -43.02 3.48 -11.02
N GLY A 334 -43.60 4.19 -10.04
CA GLY A 334 -42.88 5.09 -9.15
C GLY A 334 -41.88 4.34 -8.26
N ALA A 335 -42.35 3.28 -7.60
CA ALA A 335 -41.51 2.39 -6.79
C ALA A 335 -40.38 1.76 -7.61
N THR A 336 -40.69 1.31 -8.84
CA THR A 336 -39.69 0.72 -9.74
C THR A 336 -38.61 1.71 -10.13
N ALA A 337 -38.99 2.94 -10.50
CA ALA A 337 -38.04 3.98 -10.85
C ALA A 337 -37.08 4.31 -9.68
N MET A 338 -37.61 4.40 -8.46
CA MET A 338 -36.82 4.63 -7.25
C MET A 338 -35.88 3.44 -6.97
N SER A 339 -36.38 2.21 -7.01
CA SER A 339 -35.58 1.00 -6.76
C SER A 339 -34.50 0.76 -7.80
N CYS A 340 -34.72 1.14 -9.07
CA CYS A 340 -33.69 1.08 -10.11
C CYS A 340 -32.44 1.89 -9.75
N ILE A 341 -32.56 2.97 -8.97
CA ILE A 341 -31.41 3.75 -8.48
C ILE A 341 -30.54 2.90 -7.54
N LEU A 342 -31.16 2.10 -6.65
CA LEU A 342 -30.44 1.16 -5.78
C LEU A 342 -29.79 0.05 -6.60
N VAL A 343 -30.52 -0.57 -7.53
CA VAL A 343 -29.98 -1.63 -8.40
C VAL A 343 -28.74 -1.15 -9.16
N VAL A 344 -28.82 0.02 -9.82
CA VAL A 344 -27.66 0.58 -10.56
C VAL A 344 -26.51 0.90 -9.60
N SER A 345 -26.81 1.41 -8.40
CA SER A 345 -25.77 1.64 -7.37
C SER A 345 -25.13 0.34 -6.90
N ALA A 346 -25.90 -0.74 -6.71
CA ALA A 346 -25.42 -2.05 -6.29
C ALA A 346 -24.54 -2.71 -7.36
N ILE A 347 -24.90 -2.57 -8.65
CA ILE A 347 -24.03 -2.99 -9.77
C ILE A 347 -22.72 -2.20 -9.75
N ALA A 348 -22.79 -0.88 -9.53
CA ALA A 348 -21.59 -0.06 -9.45
C ALA A 348 -20.70 -0.40 -8.25
N ASN A 349 -21.31 -0.68 -7.10
CA ASN A 349 -20.63 -1.23 -5.94
C ASN A 349 -19.92 -2.56 -6.27
N GLY A 350 -20.56 -3.45 -7.04
CA GLY A 350 -19.95 -4.67 -7.57
C GLY A 350 -18.71 -4.38 -8.44
N MET A 351 -18.77 -3.35 -9.30
CA MET A 351 -17.62 -2.89 -10.09
C MET A 351 -16.43 -2.51 -9.21
N THR A 352 -16.68 -1.67 -8.21
CA THR A 352 -15.67 -1.19 -7.27
C THR A 352 -15.12 -2.33 -6.41
N ASN A 353 -15.97 -3.26 -5.96
CA ASN A 353 -15.55 -4.45 -5.21
C ASN A 353 -14.65 -5.37 -6.03
N MET A 354 -14.96 -5.60 -7.32
CA MET A 354 -14.13 -6.46 -8.17
C MET A 354 -12.77 -5.83 -8.46
N ALA A 355 -12.72 -4.50 -8.63
CA ALA A 355 -11.46 -3.78 -8.71
C ALA A 355 -10.62 -4.03 -7.44
N THR A 356 -11.19 -3.79 -6.26
CA THR A 356 -10.52 -4.03 -4.97
C THR A 356 -10.04 -5.47 -4.79
N ALA A 357 -10.93 -6.44 -4.97
CA ALA A 357 -10.64 -7.86 -4.75
C ALA A 357 -9.53 -8.38 -5.65
N SER A 358 -9.51 -7.97 -6.91
CA SER A 358 -8.46 -8.37 -7.87
C SER A 358 -7.09 -7.81 -7.50
N ARG A 359 -7.00 -6.56 -7.01
CA ARG A 359 -5.72 -5.94 -6.59
C ARG A 359 -5.22 -6.48 -5.27
N GLN A 360 -6.12 -6.74 -4.34
CA GLN A 360 -5.77 -7.37 -3.08
C GLN A 360 -5.19 -8.78 -3.32
N LEU A 361 -5.87 -9.60 -4.15
CA LEU A 361 -5.42 -10.97 -4.44
C LEU A 361 -4.08 -10.96 -5.17
N PHE A 362 -3.97 -10.06 -6.15
CA PHE A 362 -2.70 -9.81 -6.86
C PHE A 362 -1.57 -9.46 -5.89
N ALA A 363 -1.80 -8.53 -4.95
CA ALA A 363 -0.77 -8.08 -4.02
C ALA A 363 -0.33 -9.23 -3.11
N PHE A 364 -1.28 -9.99 -2.57
CA PHE A 364 -0.99 -11.14 -1.71
C PHE A 364 -0.25 -12.25 -2.48
N ALA A 365 -0.62 -12.49 -3.75
CA ALA A 365 0.07 -13.43 -4.61
C ALA A 365 1.49 -12.98 -5.00
N ARG A 366 1.70 -11.68 -5.21
CA ARG A 366 3.03 -11.11 -5.46
C ARG A 366 4.01 -11.42 -4.32
N ASP A 367 3.49 -11.52 -3.10
CA ASP A 367 4.26 -11.84 -1.89
C ASP A 367 4.29 -13.35 -1.56
N GLY A 368 3.77 -14.21 -2.46
CA GLY A 368 3.78 -15.66 -2.30
C GLY A 368 2.69 -16.20 -1.36
N GLY A 369 1.61 -15.46 -1.14
CA GLY A 369 0.57 -15.78 -0.16
C GLY A 369 -0.46 -16.83 -0.57
N VAL A 370 -0.55 -17.19 -1.86
CA VAL A 370 -1.58 -18.11 -2.38
C VAL A 370 -0.99 -19.23 -3.23
N PRO A 371 -1.70 -20.34 -3.47
CA PRO A 371 -1.30 -21.34 -4.45
C PRO A 371 -1.15 -20.72 -5.84
N CYS A 372 -0.25 -21.25 -6.67
CA CYS A 372 -0.02 -20.73 -8.03
C CYS A 372 0.27 -19.20 -8.06
N HIS A 373 0.91 -18.67 -7.01
CA HIS A 373 1.07 -17.23 -6.78
C HIS A 373 1.64 -16.46 -7.99
N LYS A 374 2.56 -17.05 -8.76
CA LYS A 374 3.14 -16.43 -9.97
C LYS A 374 2.10 -16.15 -11.05
N TRP A 375 1.06 -16.97 -11.16
CA TRP A 375 -0.02 -16.79 -12.12
C TRP A 375 -0.89 -15.60 -11.74
N PHE A 376 -1.30 -15.52 -10.47
CA PHE A 376 -2.08 -14.40 -9.93
C PHE A 376 -1.31 -13.08 -9.88
N ALA A 377 0.00 -13.12 -9.65
CA ALA A 377 0.89 -11.96 -9.61
C ALA A 377 1.28 -11.43 -11.00
N SER A 378 0.75 -12.00 -12.08
CA SER A 378 1.03 -11.53 -13.44
C SER A 378 0.13 -10.34 -13.81
N VAL A 379 0.72 -9.30 -14.39
CA VAL A 379 0.00 -8.12 -14.91
C VAL A 379 0.03 -8.13 -16.43
N SER A 380 -1.12 -7.94 -17.07
CA SER A 380 -1.21 -7.86 -18.53
C SER A 380 -0.44 -6.64 -19.07
N PRO A 381 0.53 -6.80 -19.99
CA PRO A 381 1.25 -5.66 -20.58
C PRO A 381 0.36 -4.71 -21.38
N ARG A 382 -0.73 -5.21 -21.97
CA ARG A 382 -1.64 -4.40 -22.79
C ARG A 382 -2.68 -3.68 -21.94
N LEU A 383 -3.31 -4.38 -21.00
CA LEU A 383 -4.42 -3.84 -20.21
C LEU A 383 -3.94 -3.19 -18.90
N GLN A 384 -2.72 -3.50 -18.43
CA GLN A 384 -2.14 -3.00 -17.18
C GLN A 384 -2.99 -3.35 -15.94
N ILE A 385 -3.63 -4.52 -15.94
CA ILE A 385 -4.45 -5.06 -14.84
C ILE A 385 -4.07 -6.51 -14.53
N PRO A 386 -4.34 -7.02 -13.31
CA PRO A 386 -4.08 -8.41 -12.95
C PRO A 386 -5.19 -9.33 -13.48
N MET A 387 -5.20 -9.59 -14.78
CA MET A 387 -6.25 -10.35 -15.47
C MET A 387 -6.54 -11.70 -14.80
N ASN A 388 -5.50 -12.44 -14.41
CA ASN A 388 -5.67 -13.76 -13.81
C ASN A 388 -6.38 -13.69 -12.45
N ALA A 389 -6.15 -12.63 -11.67
CA ALA A 389 -6.88 -12.39 -10.43
C ALA A 389 -8.35 -12.06 -10.71
N ILE A 390 -8.64 -11.26 -11.75
CA ILE A 390 -10.01 -10.95 -12.18
C ILE A 390 -10.74 -12.22 -12.63
N LEU A 391 -10.12 -13.06 -13.47
CA LEU A 391 -10.71 -14.33 -13.92
C LEU A 391 -11.03 -15.27 -12.77
N PHE A 392 -10.17 -15.31 -11.75
CA PHE A 392 -10.46 -16.06 -10.54
C PHE A 392 -11.61 -15.48 -9.75
N THR A 393 -11.69 -14.16 -9.60
CA THR A 393 -12.84 -13.51 -8.95
C THR A 393 -14.15 -13.84 -9.68
N ILE A 394 -14.17 -13.81 -11.01
CA ILE A 394 -15.33 -14.23 -11.81
C ILE A 394 -15.69 -15.69 -11.50
N SER A 395 -14.71 -16.59 -11.61
CA SER A 395 -14.92 -18.02 -11.42
C SER A 395 -15.40 -18.32 -10.01
N PHE A 396 -14.80 -17.67 -9.01
CA PHE A 396 -15.20 -17.75 -7.61
C PHE A 396 -16.65 -17.30 -7.46
N SER A 397 -17.01 -16.10 -7.91
CA SER A 397 -18.37 -15.57 -7.75
C SER A 397 -19.43 -16.40 -8.48
N ILE A 398 -19.13 -16.97 -9.66
CA ILE A 398 -20.05 -17.87 -10.38
C ILE A 398 -20.23 -19.19 -9.62
N LEU A 399 -19.13 -19.88 -9.27
CA LEU A 399 -19.21 -21.14 -8.53
C LEU A 399 -19.91 -20.94 -7.19
N PHE A 400 -19.66 -19.80 -6.58
CA PHE A 400 -20.20 -19.43 -5.30
C PHE A 400 -21.71 -19.11 -5.38
N SER A 401 -22.18 -18.42 -6.44
CA SER A 401 -23.62 -18.18 -6.64
C SER A 401 -24.41 -19.44 -6.98
N LEU A 402 -23.79 -20.50 -7.50
CA LEU A 402 -24.44 -21.80 -7.72
C LEU A 402 -24.87 -22.47 -6.41
N VAL A 403 -24.22 -22.16 -5.27
CA VAL A 403 -24.63 -22.67 -3.95
C VAL A 403 -26.07 -22.27 -3.62
N ASN A 404 -26.49 -21.07 -4.07
CA ASN A 404 -27.84 -20.56 -3.85
C ASN A 404 -28.93 -21.47 -4.45
N ILE A 405 -28.65 -22.21 -5.54
CA ILE A 405 -29.60 -23.16 -6.14
C ILE A 405 -29.96 -24.25 -5.12
N GLY A 406 -28.96 -24.80 -4.42
CA GLY A 406 -29.16 -25.82 -3.41
C GLY A 406 -29.69 -25.23 -2.09
N SER A 407 -29.10 -24.14 -1.62
CA SER A 407 -29.47 -23.52 -0.35
C SER A 407 -29.09 -22.04 -0.31
N THR A 408 -30.11 -21.16 -0.23
CA THR A 408 -29.94 -19.73 0.07
C THR A 408 -29.26 -19.51 1.41
N VAL A 409 -29.48 -20.41 2.36
CA VAL A 409 -28.89 -20.34 3.70
C VAL A 409 -27.40 -20.68 3.63
N ALA A 410 -27.00 -21.74 2.92
CA ALA A 410 -25.58 -22.05 2.72
C ALA A 410 -24.85 -20.91 1.99
N PHE A 411 -25.53 -20.26 1.04
CA PHE A 411 -25.00 -19.07 0.37
C PHE A 411 -24.81 -17.91 1.37
N ASN A 412 -25.85 -17.52 2.11
CA ASN A 412 -25.81 -16.45 3.10
C ASN A 412 -24.75 -16.67 4.20
N GLN A 413 -24.52 -17.92 4.61
CA GLN A 413 -23.47 -18.26 5.58
C GLN A 413 -22.06 -17.91 5.08
N ILE A 414 -21.79 -18.19 3.81
CA ILE A 414 -20.47 -17.91 3.25
C ILE A 414 -20.32 -16.39 2.94
N LEU A 415 -21.44 -15.65 2.83
CA LEU A 415 -21.42 -14.19 2.85
C LEU A 415 -21.01 -13.65 4.22
N SER A 416 -21.65 -14.14 5.28
CA SER A 416 -21.34 -13.78 6.67
C SER A 416 -19.91 -14.17 7.06
N LEU A 417 -19.36 -15.24 6.50
CA LEU A 417 -17.93 -15.57 6.59
C LEU A 417 -17.02 -14.44 6.06
N GLY A 418 -17.37 -13.83 4.92
CA GLY A 418 -16.60 -12.74 4.33
C GLY A 418 -16.55 -11.51 5.25
N LEU A 419 -17.69 -11.17 5.86
CA LEU A 419 -17.78 -10.10 6.87
C LEU A 419 -16.87 -10.40 8.08
N ALA A 420 -16.98 -11.60 8.66
CA ALA A 420 -16.14 -11.99 9.80
C ALA A 420 -14.64 -11.97 9.44
N ALA A 421 -14.28 -12.36 8.22
CA ALA A 421 -12.91 -12.31 7.71
C ALA A 421 -12.36 -10.87 7.61
N LEU A 422 -13.17 -9.92 7.13
CA LEU A 422 -12.78 -8.51 7.10
C LEU A 422 -12.69 -7.91 8.51
N LEU A 423 -13.69 -8.13 9.37
CA LEU A 423 -13.67 -7.62 10.75
C LEU A 423 -12.46 -8.13 11.55
N SER A 424 -12.13 -9.41 11.42
CA SER A 424 -10.94 -9.98 12.06
C SER A 424 -9.63 -9.42 11.48
N SER A 425 -9.56 -9.15 10.17
CA SER A 425 -8.40 -8.49 9.55
C SER A 425 -8.15 -7.10 10.13
N TYR A 426 -9.23 -6.33 10.38
CA TYR A 426 -9.15 -4.99 10.97
C TYR A 426 -8.73 -5.08 12.42
N PHE A 427 -9.32 -6.01 13.17
CA PHE A 427 -9.00 -6.24 14.58
C PHE A 427 -7.52 -6.56 14.76
N ILE A 428 -6.99 -7.53 14.01
CA ILE A 428 -5.58 -7.94 14.12
C ILE A 428 -4.64 -6.80 13.72
N SER A 429 -4.96 -6.04 12.67
CA SER A 429 -4.16 -4.90 12.22
C SER A 429 -4.07 -3.80 13.28
N ILE A 430 -5.23 -3.36 13.80
CA ILE A 430 -5.31 -2.33 14.83
C ILE A 430 -4.67 -2.82 16.13
N PHE A 431 -4.82 -4.10 16.47
CA PHE A 431 -4.21 -4.70 17.66
C PHE A 431 -2.68 -4.67 17.58
N CYS A 432 -2.09 -5.00 16.43
CA CYS A 432 -0.64 -4.92 16.24
C CYS A 432 -0.12 -3.48 16.40
N LEU A 433 -0.81 -2.50 15.81
CA LEU A 433 -0.47 -1.08 15.98
C LEU A 433 -0.63 -0.62 17.45
N PHE A 434 -1.71 -1.04 18.10
CA PHE A 434 -1.99 -0.75 19.50
C PHE A 434 -0.90 -1.31 20.44
N LEU A 435 -0.51 -2.57 20.25
CA LEU A 435 0.57 -3.19 21.03
C LEU A 435 1.90 -2.45 20.85
N ARG A 436 2.19 -1.99 19.62
CA ARG A 436 3.40 -1.20 19.33
C ARG A 436 3.40 0.12 20.08
N ARG A 437 2.26 0.82 20.12
CA ARG A 437 2.06 2.05 20.91
C ARG A 437 2.22 1.79 22.40
N LEU A 438 1.59 0.74 22.92
CA LEU A 438 1.63 0.39 24.34
C LEU A 438 3.06 0.08 24.83
N ARG A 439 3.89 -0.50 23.95
CA ARG A 439 5.30 -0.79 24.22
C ARG A 439 6.24 0.41 24.00
N GLY A 440 5.73 1.58 23.64
CA GLY A 440 6.54 2.77 23.36
C GLY A 440 7.48 2.63 22.16
N GLN A 441 7.18 1.72 21.22
CA GLN A 441 8.00 1.50 20.04
C GLN A 441 7.74 2.59 18.99
N THR A 442 8.78 3.00 18.28
CA THR A 442 8.67 4.01 17.22
C THR A 442 7.76 3.52 16.09
N LEU A 443 6.82 4.36 15.68
CA LEU A 443 5.95 4.11 14.53
C LEU A 443 6.65 4.53 13.23
N LEU A 444 6.17 4.02 12.11
CA LEU A 444 6.64 4.45 10.80
C LEU A 444 6.28 5.93 10.56
N PRO A 445 7.09 6.69 9.81
CA PRO A 445 6.70 8.04 9.40
C PRO A 445 5.36 8.00 8.66
N SER A 446 4.46 8.92 9.03
CA SER A 446 3.14 9.03 8.41
C SER A 446 2.82 10.48 8.07
N ALA A 447 2.02 10.67 7.03
CA ALA A 447 1.50 12.00 6.68
C ALA A 447 0.24 12.36 7.50
N PHE A 448 -0.44 11.35 8.04
CA PHE A 448 -1.54 11.47 8.99
C PHE A 448 -1.20 10.67 10.25
N SER A 449 -1.25 11.31 11.42
CA SER A 449 -1.02 10.64 12.71
C SER A 449 -2.08 11.03 13.73
N LEU A 450 -2.48 10.05 14.54
CA LEU A 450 -3.38 10.23 15.68
C LEU A 450 -2.68 10.79 16.92
N GLY A 451 -1.34 10.81 16.93
CA GLY A 451 -0.55 11.29 18.05
C GLY A 451 -1.00 10.67 19.38
N LYS A 452 -1.30 11.52 20.36
CA LYS A 452 -1.77 11.12 21.70
C LYS A 452 -3.14 10.44 21.72
N PHE A 453 -3.99 10.68 20.73
CA PHE A 453 -5.32 10.07 20.64
C PHE A 453 -5.28 8.66 20.05
N GLY A 454 -4.12 8.20 19.56
CA GLY A 454 -4.00 6.87 18.95
C GLY A 454 -4.33 5.72 19.91
N ILE A 455 -3.96 5.81 21.19
CA ILE A 455 -4.29 4.78 22.19
C ILE A 455 -5.80 4.70 22.45
N PRO A 456 -6.51 5.78 22.85
CA PRO A 456 -7.94 5.69 23.14
C PRO A 456 -8.77 5.30 21.92
N ILE A 457 -8.44 5.81 20.72
CA ILE A 457 -9.13 5.45 19.48
C ILE A 457 -8.93 3.96 19.15
N ASN A 458 -7.71 3.43 19.31
CA ASN A 458 -7.46 2.01 19.09
C ASN A 458 -8.19 1.12 20.11
N ILE A 459 -8.31 1.54 21.38
CA ILE A 459 -9.07 0.79 22.40
C ILE A 459 -10.55 0.73 22.02
N GLY A 460 -11.16 1.87 21.68
CA GLY A 460 -12.55 1.91 21.23
C GLY A 460 -12.79 1.05 19.98
N SER A 461 -11.88 1.13 19.01
CA SER A 461 -11.90 0.31 17.80
C SER A 461 -11.86 -1.18 18.11
N LEU A 462 -10.94 -1.62 18.97
CA LEU A 462 -10.78 -3.03 19.32
C LEU A 462 -11.97 -3.58 20.11
N ALA A 463 -12.49 -2.82 21.07
CA ALA A 463 -13.66 -3.21 21.84
C ALA A 463 -14.89 -3.39 20.95
N PHE A 464 -15.12 -2.45 20.03
CA PHE A 464 -16.22 -2.52 19.09
C PHE A 464 -16.05 -3.62 18.06
N LEU A 465 -14.86 -3.79 17.47
CA LEU A 465 -14.59 -4.88 16.53
C LEU A 465 -14.75 -6.26 17.19
N ALA A 466 -14.39 -6.42 18.47
CA ALA A 466 -14.65 -7.65 19.20
C ALA A 466 -16.16 -7.94 19.33
N LEU A 467 -16.96 -6.92 19.64
CA LEU A 467 -18.42 -7.03 19.68
C LEU A 467 -18.99 -7.39 18.31
N ALA A 468 -18.67 -6.61 17.27
CA ALA A 468 -19.17 -6.82 15.91
C ALA A 468 -18.75 -8.18 15.34
N PHE A 469 -17.51 -8.59 15.57
CA PHE A 469 -17.02 -9.92 15.18
C PHE A 469 -17.82 -11.03 15.87
N THR A 470 -18.07 -10.90 17.17
CA THR A 470 -18.87 -11.89 17.92
C THR A 470 -20.30 -11.96 17.38
N MET A 471 -20.96 -10.82 17.19
CA MET A 471 -22.33 -10.74 16.68
C MET A 471 -22.45 -11.22 15.23
N SER A 472 -21.38 -11.17 14.42
CA SER A 472 -21.40 -11.66 13.03
C SER A 472 -21.64 -13.17 12.92
N PHE A 473 -21.43 -13.93 14.00
CA PHE A 473 -21.70 -15.36 14.09
C PHE A 473 -23.07 -15.69 14.69
N PHE A 474 -23.81 -14.71 15.19
CA PHE A 474 -25.13 -14.97 15.76
C PHE A 474 -26.13 -15.27 14.63
N PRO A 475 -27.07 -16.21 14.83
CA PRO A 475 -28.20 -16.40 13.94
C PRO A 475 -29.17 -15.21 14.01
N GLY A 476 -30.12 -15.13 13.07
CA GLY A 476 -31.14 -14.08 13.08
C GLY A 476 -32.26 -14.27 14.11
N MET A 477 -32.37 -15.47 14.68
CA MET A 477 -33.38 -15.82 15.68
C MET A 477 -32.78 -16.78 16.71
N SER A 478 -33.36 -16.82 17.90
CA SER A 478 -33.04 -17.78 18.94
C SER A 478 -33.47 -19.19 18.50
N ASN A 479 -32.73 -20.19 18.96
CA ASN A 479 -32.97 -21.61 18.66
C ASN A 479 -33.20 -21.89 17.16
N PRO A 480 -32.28 -21.46 16.28
CA PRO A 480 -32.46 -21.66 14.85
C PRO A 480 -32.50 -23.15 14.52
N THR A 481 -33.29 -23.50 13.52
CA THR A 481 -33.23 -24.84 12.91
C THR A 481 -31.89 -25.02 12.21
N VAL A 482 -31.54 -26.26 11.85
CA VAL A 482 -30.34 -26.52 11.03
C VAL A 482 -30.36 -25.69 9.73
N GLU A 483 -31.55 -25.51 9.17
CA GLU A 483 -31.79 -24.73 7.95
C GLU A 483 -31.76 -23.21 8.17
N SER A 484 -31.97 -22.68 9.38
CA SER A 484 -31.94 -21.24 9.65
C SER A 484 -30.71 -20.78 10.45
N MET A 485 -29.83 -21.71 10.82
CA MET A 485 -28.64 -21.43 11.61
C MET A 485 -27.57 -20.67 10.81
N ASN A 486 -26.89 -19.76 11.51
CA ASN A 486 -25.70 -19.10 10.99
C ASN A 486 -24.46 -19.97 11.23
N TRP A 487 -24.11 -20.78 10.23
CA TRP A 487 -22.93 -21.66 10.25
C TRP A 487 -21.60 -20.94 9.91
N SER A 488 -21.57 -19.60 9.93
CA SER A 488 -20.36 -18.84 9.63
C SER A 488 -19.21 -19.14 10.57
N SER A 489 -19.48 -19.50 11.83
CA SER A 489 -18.44 -19.88 12.80
C SER A 489 -17.71 -21.16 12.38
N LEU A 490 -18.47 -22.15 11.89
CA LEU A 490 -17.93 -23.39 11.32
C LEU A 490 -17.13 -23.10 10.05
N ALA A 491 -17.69 -22.31 9.14
CA ALA A 491 -17.01 -21.95 7.88
C ALA A 491 -15.73 -21.13 8.13
N PHE A 492 -15.75 -20.23 9.12
CA PHE A 492 -14.60 -19.43 9.53
C PHE A 492 -13.52 -20.31 10.16
N GLY A 493 -13.88 -21.18 11.11
CA GLY A 493 -12.97 -22.16 11.70
C GLY A 493 -12.36 -23.09 10.65
N GLY A 494 -13.17 -23.61 9.73
CA GLY A 494 -12.71 -24.44 8.61
C GLY A 494 -11.72 -23.70 7.71
N THR A 495 -11.99 -22.43 7.40
CA THR A 495 -11.08 -21.61 6.59
C THR A 495 -9.75 -21.33 7.29
N LEU A 496 -9.78 -21.10 8.61
CA LEU A 496 -8.56 -20.98 9.42
C LEU A 496 -7.74 -22.27 9.42
N ILE A 497 -8.39 -23.43 9.55
CA ILE A 497 -7.72 -24.74 9.51
C ILE A 497 -7.07 -24.97 8.15
N ILE A 498 -7.80 -24.73 7.05
CA ILE A 498 -7.26 -24.88 5.69
C ILE A 498 -6.07 -23.95 5.46
N GLY A 499 -6.21 -22.66 5.82
CA GLY A 499 -5.12 -21.69 5.75
C GLY A 499 -3.92 -22.08 6.62
N GLY A 500 -4.16 -22.62 7.81
CA GLY A 500 -3.14 -23.12 8.73
C GLY A 500 -2.38 -24.33 8.18
N ILE A 501 -3.10 -25.31 7.62
CA ILE A 501 -2.49 -26.48 6.95
C ILE A 501 -1.63 -26.02 5.78
N TYR A 502 -2.14 -25.12 4.93
CA TYR A 502 -1.38 -24.56 3.81
C TYR A 502 -0.15 -23.78 4.28
N TYR A 503 -0.28 -23.02 5.37
CA TYR A 503 0.84 -22.30 5.97
C TYR A 503 1.93 -23.25 6.46
N VAL A 504 1.58 -24.26 7.24
CA VAL A 504 2.55 -25.23 7.78
C VAL A 504 3.19 -26.06 6.67
N GLY A 505 2.39 -26.52 5.70
CA GLY A 505 2.85 -27.38 4.62
C GLY A 505 3.69 -26.67 3.55
N TRP A 506 3.36 -25.41 3.23
CA TRP A 506 3.98 -24.72 2.09
C TRP A 506 4.36 -23.26 2.39
N ALA A 507 3.43 -22.44 2.88
CA ALA A 507 3.65 -20.99 2.92
C ALA A 507 4.72 -20.57 3.93
N ARG A 508 4.95 -21.31 5.01
CA ARG A 508 6.03 -21.02 5.97
C ARG A 508 7.42 -21.01 5.31
N HIS A 509 7.58 -21.71 4.19
CA HIS A 509 8.83 -21.80 3.43
C HIS A 509 8.90 -20.85 2.23
N HIS A 510 7.75 -20.46 1.67
CA HIS A 510 7.69 -19.72 0.39
C HIS A 510 7.16 -18.29 0.52
N TYR A 511 6.24 -18.04 1.46
CA TYR A 511 5.73 -16.70 1.74
C TYR A 511 6.84 -15.88 2.36
N VAL A 512 7.00 -14.64 1.93
CA VAL A 512 7.95 -13.68 2.50
C VAL A 512 7.14 -12.50 3.01
N GLY A 513 7.18 -12.27 4.32
CA GLY A 513 6.46 -11.16 4.92
C GLY A 513 6.94 -9.84 4.31
N PRO A 514 6.04 -8.91 3.90
CA PRO A 514 6.46 -7.70 3.19
C PRO A 514 7.55 -6.87 3.87
N VAL A 515 7.56 -6.87 5.21
CA VAL A 515 8.60 -6.24 6.04
C VAL A 515 10.03 -6.75 5.76
N GLU A 516 10.21 -7.96 5.26
CA GLU A 516 11.56 -8.46 4.92
C GLU A 516 12.14 -7.69 3.74
N TYR A 517 11.31 -7.25 2.79
CA TYR A 517 11.74 -6.40 1.67
C TYR A 517 12.10 -4.97 2.11
N THR A 518 11.54 -4.50 3.24
CA THR A 518 11.80 -3.15 3.77
C THR A 518 13.09 -3.10 4.59
N ILE A 519 13.39 -4.17 5.33
CA ILE A 519 14.60 -4.32 6.13
C ILE A 519 15.83 -4.63 5.26
N MET A 520 15.68 -5.36 4.14
CA MET A 520 16.80 -5.70 3.25
C MET A 520 17.36 -4.54 2.41
N ARG A 521 16.69 -3.37 2.35
CA ARG A 521 17.10 -2.24 1.49
C ARG A 521 17.32 -0.90 2.19
N THR A 522 17.04 -0.80 3.49
CA THR A 522 17.26 0.44 4.26
C THR A 522 17.71 0.10 5.68
N PRO A 523 18.95 0.44 6.09
CA PRO A 523 19.21 0.64 7.51
C PRO A 523 18.25 1.74 8.01
N PRO A 524 17.72 1.65 9.23
CA PRO A 524 16.72 2.59 9.73
C PRO A 524 17.28 4.02 9.79
N TYR A 525 16.74 4.92 8.97
CA TYR A 525 17.15 6.33 8.88
C TYR A 525 16.69 7.19 10.09
N HIS A 526 16.04 6.62 11.10
CA HIS A 526 15.55 7.35 12.28
C HIS A 526 15.83 6.67 13.62
N ALA A 527 16.88 5.85 13.71
CA ALA A 527 17.55 5.73 15.00
C ALA A 527 18.32 7.02 15.22
N ARG A 528 17.79 7.88 16.09
CA ARG A 528 18.51 9.01 16.70
C ARG A 528 19.95 8.55 16.97
N ILE A 529 20.92 9.24 16.39
CA ILE A 529 22.35 9.08 16.66
C ILE A 529 22.56 9.58 18.10
N GLU A 530 22.16 8.77 19.07
CA GLU A 530 22.61 8.84 20.44
C GLU A 530 23.43 7.57 20.68
N GLY A 531 24.71 7.65 20.33
CA GLY A 531 25.81 7.00 21.06
C GLY A 531 25.74 5.50 21.35
N LYS A 532 25.02 4.67 20.59
CA LYS A 532 24.91 3.22 20.85
C LYS A 532 24.97 2.32 19.62
N PHE A 533 25.85 2.65 18.66
CA PHE A 533 26.29 1.70 17.61
C PHE A 533 27.82 1.54 17.57
N ILE A 534 28.45 1.60 18.74
CA ILE A 534 29.78 1.04 19.00
C ILE A 534 29.69 0.29 20.34
N GLN A 535 28.98 -0.82 20.37
CA GLN A 535 29.04 -1.77 21.50
C GLN A 535 28.72 -3.17 20.98
N GLY A 536 29.67 -3.70 20.23
CA GLY A 536 29.65 -5.03 19.63
C GLY A 536 31.00 -5.40 19.03
N ILE A 537 32.08 -4.83 19.57
CA ILE A 537 33.45 -5.29 19.33
C ILE A 537 34.03 -5.46 20.72
N GLY A 538 34.51 -6.67 21.01
CA GLY A 538 35.01 -7.06 22.31
C GLY A 538 36.00 -6.05 22.86
N ARG A 539 35.91 -5.83 24.18
CA ARG A 539 37.06 -5.44 24.98
C ARG A 539 38.19 -6.44 24.72
N GLN A 540 39.08 -6.11 23.80
CA GLN A 540 40.49 -6.41 23.98
C GLN A 540 41.19 -5.10 24.26
N ALA A 541 41.61 -4.96 25.50
CA ALA A 541 42.51 -3.92 25.92
C ALA A 541 43.85 -4.10 25.20
N GLY A 542 44.37 -3.02 24.62
CA GLY A 542 45.75 -2.94 24.12
C GLY A 542 45.89 -2.24 22.77
N ASN A 543 46.52 -1.06 22.80
CA ASN A 543 47.11 -0.30 21.71
C ASN A 543 46.25 0.76 20.98
N ILE A 544 46.57 1.99 21.36
CA ILE A 544 46.29 3.26 20.71
C ILE A 544 47.02 3.29 19.32
N PHE A 545 46.31 3.78 18.29
CA PHE A 545 46.68 3.95 16.86
C PHE A 545 46.74 2.72 15.94
N LYS A 546 45.60 2.37 15.31
CA LYS A 546 45.57 1.91 13.91
C LYS A 546 44.51 2.72 13.17
N MET A 547 44.92 3.65 12.32
CA MET A 547 44.03 4.60 11.63
C MET A 547 43.62 4.15 10.21
N VAL A 548 44.02 2.95 9.75
CA VAL A 548 43.47 2.31 8.55
C VAL A 548 42.20 1.56 8.93
N GLN A 549 41.10 1.88 8.26
CA GLN A 549 39.79 1.30 8.56
C GLN A 549 39.50 0.11 7.66
N THR A 550 38.86 -0.91 8.23
CA THR A 550 38.30 -2.03 7.48
C THR A 550 36.85 -1.71 7.12
N VAL A 551 36.53 -1.70 5.83
CA VAL A 551 35.18 -1.39 5.34
C VAL A 551 34.65 -2.57 4.53
N GLN A 552 33.47 -3.06 4.93
CA GLN A 552 32.73 -4.06 4.18
C GLN A 552 31.67 -3.37 3.33
N ILE A 553 31.65 -3.64 2.02
CA ILE A 553 30.58 -3.16 1.16
C ILE A 553 29.40 -4.13 1.20
N ALA A 554 28.20 -3.61 1.44
CA ALA A 554 26.97 -4.40 1.40
C ALA A 554 26.78 -5.04 0.01
N HIS A 555 26.31 -6.30 0.00
CA HIS A 555 26.08 -7.08 -1.22
C HIS A 555 27.34 -7.47 -2.02
N MET A 556 28.54 -7.28 -1.45
CA MET A 556 29.78 -7.85 -1.98
C MET A 556 30.16 -9.15 -1.24
N PRO A 557 30.85 -10.09 -1.90
CA PRO A 557 31.39 -11.29 -1.25
C PRO A 557 32.17 -10.95 0.03
N PRO A 558 32.02 -11.74 1.12
CA PRO A 558 32.62 -11.44 2.43
C PRO A 558 34.15 -11.41 2.42
N ASP A 559 34.77 -12.06 1.45
CA ASP A 559 36.21 -12.11 1.18
C ASP A 559 36.75 -10.83 0.51
N LEU A 560 35.91 -10.03 -0.15
CA LEU A 560 36.30 -8.75 -0.76
C LEU A 560 36.21 -7.59 0.23
N VAL A 561 37.15 -7.57 1.17
CA VAL A 561 37.28 -6.53 2.20
C VAL A 561 38.04 -5.32 1.66
N LEU A 562 37.66 -4.10 2.09
CA LEU A 562 38.41 -2.88 1.81
C LEU A 562 39.23 -2.43 3.01
N TYR A 563 40.46 -2.00 2.75
CA TYR A 563 41.30 -1.26 3.68
C TYR A 563 41.44 0.18 3.21
N VAL A 564 40.96 1.12 4.02
CA VAL A 564 40.84 2.53 3.66
C VAL A 564 41.67 3.40 4.60
N GLY A 565 42.52 4.25 4.04
CA GLY A 565 43.30 5.25 4.76
C GLY A 565 43.05 6.64 4.19
N LEU A 566 42.93 7.65 5.06
CA LEU A 566 42.80 9.05 4.67
C LEU A 566 43.94 9.86 5.29
N TYR A 567 44.56 10.72 4.49
CA TYR A 567 45.73 11.51 4.89
C TYR A 567 45.55 12.97 4.44
N ARG A 568 46.07 13.89 5.25
CA ARG A 568 46.23 15.32 4.92
C ARG A 568 47.70 15.72 5.02
N ASP A 569 48.04 16.89 4.51
CA ASP A 569 49.39 17.46 4.58
C ASP A 569 50.47 16.55 3.94
N LEU A 570 50.12 15.87 2.85
CA LEU A 570 51.04 14.96 2.16
C LEU A 570 52.26 15.70 1.58
N THR A 571 53.45 15.14 1.85
CA THR A 571 54.74 15.73 1.43
C THR A 571 55.44 14.95 0.32
N ASN A 572 55.08 13.69 0.08
CA ASN A 572 55.72 12.81 -0.90
C ASN A 572 54.78 12.32 -2.02
N ALA A 573 53.82 13.16 -2.43
CA ALA A 573 52.84 12.80 -3.47
C ALA A 573 53.49 12.42 -4.81
N GLY A 574 54.55 13.12 -5.23
CA GLY A 574 55.32 12.81 -6.44
C GLY A 574 55.88 11.38 -6.42
N PHE A 575 56.53 10.99 -5.32
CA PHE A 575 57.03 9.62 -5.14
C PHE A 575 55.94 8.56 -5.29
N LEU A 576 54.79 8.74 -4.63
CA LEU A 576 53.67 7.78 -4.70
C LEU A 576 53.08 7.68 -6.11
N ARG A 577 53.00 8.80 -6.84
CA ARG A 577 52.57 8.83 -8.24
C ARG A 577 53.57 8.10 -9.14
N ASP A 578 54.86 8.29 -8.94
CA ASP A 578 55.91 7.64 -9.74
C ASP A 578 55.88 6.11 -9.58
N GLN A 579 55.59 5.61 -8.37
CA GLN A 579 55.40 4.17 -8.15
C GLN A 579 54.22 3.59 -8.93
N LEU A 580 53.08 4.30 -8.99
CA LEU A 580 51.93 3.90 -9.80
C LEU A 580 52.27 3.90 -11.30
N LEU A 581 52.98 4.93 -11.79
CA LEU A 581 53.35 5.05 -13.19
C LEU A 581 54.39 4.00 -13.62
N ALA A 582 55.31 3.64 -12.72
CA ALA A 582 56.24 2.54 -12.91
C ALA A 582 55.56 1.15 -12.89
N GLY A 583 54.28 1.09 -12.48
CA GLY A 583 53.53 -0.16 -12.37
C GLY A 583 54.05 -1.08 -11.26
N ASN A 584 54.59 -0.50 -10.18
CA ASN A 584 55.08 -1.27 -9.04
C ASN A 584 53.92 -2.00 -8.34
N ALA A 585 53.98 -3.33 -8.29
CA ALA A 585 52.93 -4.17 -7.71
C ALA A 585 52.73 -3.94 -6.21
N GLU A 586 53.78 -3.51 -5.48
CA GLU A 586 53.69 -3.16 -4.06
C GLU A 586 52.79 -1.94 -3.84
N PHE A 587 52.73 -1.03 -4.82
CA PHE A 587 51.93 0.20 -4.77
C PHE A 587 50.59 0.06 -5.50
N GLU A 588 50.08 -1.16 -5.69
CA GLU A 588 48.75 -1.37 -6.29
C GLU A 588 47.62 -0.92 -5.34
N TYR A 589 47.36 0.39 -5.29
CA TYR A 589 46.34 1.06 -4.49
C TYR A 589 45.54 2.04 -5.34
N ALA A 590 44.31 2.34 -4.92
CA ALA A 590 43.59 3.47 -5.48
C ALA A 590 44.03 4.72 -4.72
N PHE A 591 45.00 5.45 -5.26
CA PHE A 591 45.42 6.75 -4.73
C PHE A 591 44.57 7.87 -5.36
N ILE A 592 43.69 8.43 -4.54
CA ILE A 592 42.66 9.40 -4.93
C ILE A 592 42.97 10.74 -4.25
N ASP A 593 42.90 11.84 -5.01
CA ASP A 593 42.93 13.19 -4.46
C ASP A 593 41.66 13.42 -3.63
N ALA A 594 41.79 13.42 -2.30
CA ALA A 594 40.65 13.51 -1.40
C ALA A 594 39.91 14.86 -1.49
N SER A 595 40.52 15.88 -2.10
CA SER A 595 39.83 17.14 -2.41
C SER A 595 38.73 16.98 -3.47
N MET A 596 38.69 15.86 -4.18
CA MET A 596 37.70 15.55 -5.21
C MET A 596 36.57 14.63 -4.72
N ILE A 597 36.56 14.30 -3.44
CA ILE A 597 35.54 13.48 -2.80
C ILE A 597 34.62 14.39 -1.99
N VAL A 598 33.33 14.07 -1.92
CA VAL A 598 32.36 14.88 -1.14
C VAL A 598 31.91 14.16 0.14
N SER A 599 31.95 12.82 0.13
CA SER A 599 31.46 12.01 1.23
C SER A 599 31.98 10.58 1.14
N THR A 600 31.82 9.84 2.23
CA THR A 600 32.06 8.39 2.26
C THR A 600 31.19 7.66 1.24
N LYS A 601 29.92 8.06 1.03
CA LYS A 601 29.04 7.39 0.05
C LYS A 601 29.52 7.57 -1.39
N HIS A 602 30.04 8.75 -1.75
CA HIS A 602 30.64 9.01 -3.06
C HIS A 602 31.75 7.99 -3.36
N VAL A 603 32.65 7.77 -2.39
CA VAL A 603 33.72 6.77 -2.51
C VAL A 603 33.15 5.35 -2.61
N LEU A 604 32.28 4.97 -1.68
CA LEU A 604 31.76 3.61 -1.61
C LEU A 604 30.92 3.23 -2.84
N ALA A 605 30.23 4.18 -3.45
CA ALA A 605 29.50 3.96 -4.70
C ALA A 605 30.45 3.69 -5.88
N ALA A 606 31.52 4.47 -6.01
CA ALA A 606 32.54 4.22 -7.03
C ALA A 606 33.25 2.88 -6.81
N THR A 607 33.56 2.54 -5.56
CA THR A 607 34.17 1.25 -5.22
C THR A 607 33.23 0.08 -5.46
N PHE A 608 31.95 0.20 -5.09
CA PHE A 608 30.94 -0.83 -5.39
C PHE A 608 30.85 -1.10 -6.88
N ARG A 609 30.83 -0.05 -7.71
CA ARG A 609 30.82 -0.19 -9.17
C ARG A 609 32.07 -0.91 -9.67
N ALA A 610 33.25 -0.48 -9.24
CA ALA A 610 34.52 -1.09 -9.64
C ALA A 610 34.61 -2.57 -9.24
N LEU A 611 34.18 -2.93 -8.03
CA LEU A 611 34.12 -4.32 -7.57
C LEU A 611 33.11 -5.14 -8.36
N ASN A 612 31.96 -4.56 -8.70
CA ASN A 612 30.97 -5.23 -9.53
C ASN A 612 31.53 -5.49 -10.94
N ASP A 613 32.29 -4.56 -11.51
CA ASP A 613 32.94 -4.79 -12.80
C ASP A 613 34.10 -5.78 -12.70
N TYR A 614 34.84 -5.82 -11.59
CA TYR A 614 35.85 -6.85 -11.30
C TYR A 614 35.24 -8.26 -11.23
N LEU A 615 34.18 -8.44 -10.43
CA LEU A 615 33.51 -9.73 -10.23
C LEU A 615 32.85 -10.29 -11.49
N ASN A 616 32.57 -9.43 -12.47
CA ASN A 616 31.97 -9.83 -13.73
C ASN A 616 32.95 -9.75 -14.92
N GLU A 617 34.25 -9.58 -14.67
CA GLU A 617 35.28 -9.51 -15.72
C GLU A 617 35.04 -8.38 -16.75
N ARG A 618 34.48 -7.25 -16.30
CA ARG A 618 34.15 -6.05 -17.12
C ARG A 618 35.05 -4.84 -16.83
N LEU A 619 36.21 -5.04 -16.19
CA LEU A 619 37.14 -3.94 -15.92
C LEU A 619 37.56 -3.26 -17.23
N LYS A 620 37.49 -1.93 -17.26
CA LYS A 620 37.99 -1.12 -18.39
C LYS A 620 39.42 -0.67 -18.17
N SER A 621 39.85 -0.59 -16.91
CA SER A 621 41.20 -0.25 -16.49
C SER A 621 42.01 -1.50 -16.13
N ARG A 622 43.29 -1.30 -15.80
CA ARG A 622 44.27 -2.38 -15.61
C ARG A 622 43.96 -3.33 -14.45
N ASN A 623 43.42 -2.82 -13.35
CA ASN A 623 43.11 -3.58 -12.14
C ASN A 623 41.96 -2.90 -11.37
N VAL A 624 41.44 -3.58 -10.35
CA VAL A 624 40.28 -3.10 -9.60
C VAL A 624 40.53 -1.74 -8.94
N HIS A 625 41.76 -1.47 -8.47
CA HIS A 625 42.11 -0.19 -7.84
C HIS A 625 42.11 0.97 -8.84
N SER A 626 42.62 0.73 -10.05
CA SER A 626 42.54 1.65 -11.18
C SER A 626 41.08 1.92 -11.57
N GLU A 627 40.23 0.89 -11.46
CA GLU A 627 38.81 0.98 -11.81
C GLU A 627 38.06 1.84 -10.78
N ILE A 628 38.45 1.81 -9.51
CA ILE A 628 37.87 2.69 -8.48
C ILE A 628 38.10 4.16 -8.84
N VAL A 629 39.34 4.53 -9.22
CA VAL A 629 39.66 5.91 -9.66
C VAL A 629 38.89 6.26 -10.93
N PHE A 630 38.80 5.31 -11.86
CA PHE A 630 38.03 5.47 -13.08
C PHE A 630 36.54 5.69 -12.79
N ALA A 631 35.94 4.93 -11.88
CA ALA A 631 34.52 4.95 -11.53
C ALA A 631 34.07 6.27 -10.89
N LEU A 632 34.99 7.04 -10.30
CA LEU A 632 34.72 8.39 -9.81
C LEU A 632 34.47 9.40 -10.94
N SER A 633 34.93 9.15 -12.16
CA SER A 633 34.72 10.11 -13.24
C SER A 633 33.29 10.06 -13.78
N PRO A 634 32.68 11.21 -14.14
CA PRO A 634 31.42 11.23 -14.89
C PRO A 634 31.62 10.96 -16.40
N ASN A 635 32.86 11.04 -16.92
CA ASN A 635 33.16 10.91 -18.35
C ASN A 635 33.88 9.59 -18.66
N ASN A 636 33.55 8.87 -19.74
CA ASN A 636 34.15 7.56 -20.12
C ASN A 636 35.59 7.65 -20.66
N ASN A 637 36.47 8.46 -20.05
CA ASN A 637 37.89 8.61 -20.41
C ASN A 637 38.78 8.29 -19.21
N ILE A 638 39.59 7.23 -19.34
CA ILE A 638 40.48 6.75 -18.27
C ILE A 638 41.53 7.81 -17.92
N GLY A 639 42.23 8.35 -18.91
CA GLY A 639 43.27 9.36 -18.68
C GLY A 639 42.73 10.64 -18.02
N GLU A 640 41.51 11.05 -18.36
CA GLU A 640 40.85 12.17 -17.68
C GLU A 640 40.51 11.83 -16.23
N ALA A 641 39.98 10.62 -15.96
CA ALA A 641 39.64 10.19 -14.61
C ALA A 641 40.86 10.24 -13.68
N PHE A 642 42.00 9.70 -14.12
CA PHE A 642 43.25 9.76 -13.36
C PHE A 642 43.77 11.19 -13.18
N ARG A 643 43.66 12.05 -14.20
CA ARG A 643 44.08 13.45 -14.09
C ARG A 643 43.20 14.24 -13.11
N ARG A 644 41.91 13.94 -13.04
CA ARG A 644 40.94 14.69 -12.22
C ARG A 644 40.87 14.18 -10.79
N PHE A 645 40.80 12.86 -10.60
CA PHE A 645 40.53 12.20 -9.31
C PHE A 645 41.74 11.44 -8.75
N GLY A 646 42.72 11.07 -9.58
CA GLY A 646 43.92 10.38 -9.11
C GLY A 646 44.93 11.31 -8.44
N ILE A 647 45.96 10.72 -7.83
CA ILE A 647 47.08 11.44 -7.24
C ILE A 647 47.89 12.25 -8.29
N SER A 648 48.27 13.46 -7.92
CA SER A 648 49.14 14.37 -8.68
C SER A 648 50.36 14.75 -7.83
N GLU A 649 51.39 15.34 -8.45
CA GLU A 649 52.55 15.88 -7.72
C GLU A 649 52.16 16.94 -6.68
N THR A 650 51.03 17.63 -6.92
CA THR A 650 50.49 18.69 -6.05
C THR A 650 49.51 18.20 -4.99
N THR A 651 49.17 16.90 -4.97
CA THR A 651 48.14 16.37 -4.06
C THR A 651 48.58 16.51 -2.60
N LYS A 652 47.75 17.19 -1.78
CA LYS A 652 47.96 17.38 -0.34
C LYS A 652 47.08 16.49 0.53
N ASN A 653 45.88 16.16 0.04
CA ASN A 653 44.91 15.32 0.72
C ASN A 653 44.77 14.03 -0.07
N LEU A 654 45.05 12.88 0.55
CA LEU A 654 45.13 11.59 -0.12
C LEU A 654 44.16 10.60 0.53
N LEU A 655 43.28 10.04 -0.28
CA LEU A 655 42.47 8.88 0.04
C LEU A 655 43.12 7.64 -0.59
N VAL A 656 43.30 6.59 0.20
CA VAL A 656 43.93 5.34 -0.19
C VAL A 656 42.94 4.20 0.02
N ILE A 657 42.75 3.37 -1.01
CA ILE A 657 41.90 2.17 -0.92
C ILE A 657 42.67 0.97 -1.44
N LYS A 658 42.72 -0.10 -0.64
CA LYS A 658 43.20 -1.43 -1.04
C LYS A 658 42.05 -2.43 -0.95
N VAL A 659 41.77 -3.11 -2.06
CA VAL A 659 40.89 -4.29 -2.09
C VAL A 659 41.70 -5.54 -1.74
N ALA A 660 41.17 -6.38 -0.84
CA ALA A 660 41.76 -7.66 -0.47
C ALA A 660 41.47 -8.74 -1.55
N THR A 661 42.14 -8.64 -2.69
CA THR A 661 41.97 -9.58 -3.82
C THR A 661 42.73 -10.90 -3.65
N SER A 662 43.61 -11.00 -2.65
CA SER A 662 44.34 -12.23 -2.32
C SER A 662 44.50 -12.40 -0.80
N PRO A 663 44.68 -13.64 -0.30
CA PRO A 663 44.84 -13.90 1.14
C PRO A 663 46.05 -13.23 1.79
N ALA A 664 47.03 -12.77 1.00
CA ALA A 664 48.21 -12.06 1.49
C ALA A 664 47.93 -10.59 1.87
N VAL A 665 46.80 -10.03 1.42
CA VAL A 665 46.41 -8.65 1.71
C VAL A 665 45.61 -8.64 3.01
N THR A 666 46.26 -8.29 4.11
CA THR A 666 45.65 -8.19 5.45
C THR A 666 45.69 -6.75 5.95
N LEU A 667 44.87 -6.44 6.96
CA LEU A 667 44.89 -5.12 7.58
C LEU A 667 46.30 -4.75 8.09
N GLU A 668 47.04 -5.72 8.61
CA GLU A 668 48.37 -5.49 9.18
C GLU A 668 49.42 -5.24 8.09
N SER A 669 49.41 -6.03 7.01
CA SER A 669 50.34 -5.82 5.90
C SER A 669 50.08 -4.48 5.20
N VAL A 670 48.81 -4.11 5.00
CA VAL A 670 48.44 -2.82 4.42
C VAL A 670 48.82 -1.66 5.35
N THR A 671 48.52 -1.76 6.65
CA THR A 671 48.87 -0.69 7.60
C THR A 671 50.37 -0.48 7.70
N GLY A 672 51.15 -1.57 7.76
CA GLY A 672 52.62 -1.51 7.77
C GLY A 672 53.16 -0.82 6.52
N HIS A 673 52.72 -1.25 5.34
CA HIS A 673 53.16 -0.67 4.07
C HIS A 673 52.83 0.83 3.96
N LEU A 674 51.61 1.25 4.34
CA LEU A 674 51.21 2.64 4.27
C LEU A 674 51.98 3.53 5.28
N ASN A 675 52.26 3.03 6.47
CA ASN A 675 53.02 3.77 7.49
C ASN A 675 54.47 4.03 7.08
N GLU A 676 55.08 3.10 6.34
CA GLU A 676 56.46 3.25 5.85
C GLU A 676 56.55 4.24 4.68
N HIS A 677 55.55 4.24 3.79
CA HIS A 677 55.66 4.90 2.49
C HIS A 677 54.83 6.19 2.34
N ILE A 678 53.85 6.48 3.20
CA ILE A 678 53.05 7.72 3.12
C ILE A 678 53.55 8.73 4.15
N LYS A 679 54.02 9.90 3.67
CA LYS A 679 54.48 11.01 4.51
C LYS A 679 53.41 12.10 4.62
N GLY A 680 52.39 11.85 5.45
CA GLY A 680 51.30 12.79 5.74
C GLY A 680 50.63 12.49 7.10
N THR A 681 49.76 13.38 7.54
CA THR A 681 49.00 13.20 8.80
C THR A 681 47.76 12.37 8.53
N GLN A 682 47.63 11.23 9.19
CA GLN A 682 46.47 10.37 9.02
C GLN A 682 45.23 10.94 9.73
N VAL A 683 44.07 10.82 9.09
CA VAL A 683 42.76 11.32 9.52
C VAL A 683 41.71 10.21 9.40
N VAL A 684 40.60 10.36 10.11
CA VAL A 684 39.51 9.38 10.14
C VAL A 684 38.77 9.38 8.80
N PHE A 685 38.42 8.22 8.26
CA PHE A 685 37.56 8.10 7.09
C PHE A 685 36.09 8.29 7.50
N ASP A 686 35.64 9.55 7.58
CA ASP A 686 34.26 9.93 7.86
C ASP A 686 33.85 11.20 7.07
N ASN A 687 32.55 11.52 7.07
CA ASN A 687 32.05 12.68 6.33
C ASN A 687 32.60 14.01 6.90
N ALA A 688 32.78 14.10 8.23
CA ALA A 688 33.32 15.31 8.87
C ALA A 688 34.74 15.64 8.40
N SER A 689 35.57 14.62 8.16
CA SER A 689 36.90 14.82 7.60
C SER A 689 36.80 15.32 6.15
N PHE A 690 35.91 14.75 5.33
CA PHE A 690 35.71 15.22 3.96
C PHE A 690 35.20 16.67 3.89
N ASP A 691 34.36 17.12 4.81
CA ASP A 691 33.89 18.51 4.83
C ASP A 691 35.05 19.54 4.88
N SER A 692 36.15 19.17 5.54
CA SER A 692 37.36 20.00 5.63
C SER A 692 38.36 19.83 4.47
N LEU A 693 38.32 18.69 3.77
CA LEU A 693 39.31 18.34 2.74
C LEU A 693 38.81 18.62 1.31
N SER A 694 37.48 18.67 1.11
CA SER A 694 36.84 18.75 -0.20
C SER A 694 36.94 20.14 -0.85
N ASP A 695 37.31 20.19 -2.13
CA ASP A 695 37.16 21.39 -2.96
C ASP A 695 35.84 21.32 -3.73
N ILE A 696 34.76 21.77 -3.09
CA ILE A 696 33.41 21.76 -3.65
C ILE A 696 33.34 22.54 -4.98
N GLY A 697 34.14 23.61 -5.12
CA GLY A 697 34.16 24.42 -6.35
C GLY A 697 34.78 23.68 -7.53
N ARG A 698 35.83 22.88 -7.29
CA ARG A 698 36.44 22.01 -8.30
C ARG A 698 35.53 20.81 -8.62
N ILE A 699 34.92 20.18 -7.62
CA ILE A 699 33.98 19.07 -7.78
C ILE A 699 32.80 19.48 -8.67
N LYS A 700 32.13 20.60 -8.36
CA LYS A 700 31.01 21.11 -9.17
C LYS A 700 31.38 21.30 -10.64
N ARG A 701 32.57 21.82 -10.91
CA ARG A 701 33.07 22.03 -12.29
C ARG A 701 33.30 20.71 -13.02
N VAL A 702 33.89 19.72 -12.36
CA VAL A 702 34.16 18.40 -12.98
C VAL A 702 32.87 17.65 -13.29
N TYR A 703 31.88 17.72 -12.39
CA TYR A 703 30.57 17.08 -12.56
C TYR A 703 29.56 17.92 -13.35
N LYS A 704 29.94 19.12 -13.83
CA LYS A 704 29.06 20.05 -14.56
C LYS A 704 27.74 20.36 -13.82
N LEU A 705 27.82 20.56 -12.51
CA LEU A 705 26.65 20.81 -11.67
C LEU A 705 26.24 22.29 -11.73
N THR A 706 25.03 22.58 -12.22
CA THR A 706 24.49 23.95 -12.31
C THR A 706 23.85 24.38 -10.98
N LEU A 707 24.03 25.66 -10.60
CA LEU A 707 23.27 26.26 -9.48
C LEU A 707 21.81 26.43 -9.88
N PRO A 708 20.83 26.19 -8.98
CA PRO A 708 19.51 26.75 -9.14
C PRO A 708 19.63 28.28 -9.17
N THR A 709 19.16 28.92 -10.24
CA THR A 709 18.96 30.37 -10.23
C THR A 709 17.99 30.70 -9.11
N SER A 710 18.42 31.56 -8.19
CA SER A 710 17.60 32.12 -7.10
C SER A 710 16.32 32.74 -7.67
N GLY A 711 15.24 31.96 -7.66
CA GLY A 711 13.88 32.48 -7.73
C GLY A 711 13.57 33.13 -6.39
N LYS A 712 13.29 34.44 -6.40
CA LYS A 712 12.85 35.20 -5.22
C LYS A 712 11.64 34.50 -4.58
N VAL A 713 11.87 33.76 -3.51
CA VAL A 713 10.83 33.39 -2.54
C VAL A 713 10.94 34.42 -1.41
N ASN A 714 10.02 35.38 -1.41
CA ASN A 714 9.83 36.27 -0.28
C ASN A 714 9.28 35.45 0.89
N GLY A 715 10.07 35.28 1.94
CA GLY A 715 9.56 34.82 3.24
C GLY A 715 10.55 34.00 4.05
N VAL A 716 10.87 34.54 5.22
CA VAL A 716 11.44 33.86 6.40
C VAL A 716 12.97 33.70 6.43
N ALA A 717 13.61 34.78 6.87
CA ALA A 717 14.95 34.75 7.46
C ALA A 717 14.90 34.03 8.82
N ASN A 718 15.08 32.71 8.85
CA ASN A 718 15.46 31.91 10.03
C ASN A 718 15.85 30.46 9.68
N LEU A 719 16.68 30.26 8.64
CA LEU A 719 17.12 28.93 8.18
C LEU A 719 18.62 28.86 7.83
N ALA A 720 19.47 29.64 8.49
CA ALA A 720 20.89 29.72 8.13
C ALA A 720 21.72 28.47 8.49
N GLN A 721 21.30 27.63 9.44
CA GLN A 721 22.04 26.40 9.80
C GLN A 721 21.58 25.14 9.02
N GLY A 722 20.31 25.04 8.64
CA GLY A 722 19.77 23.87 7.92
C GLY A 722 19.88 23.92 6.39
N ALA A 723 20.31 25.06 5.83
CA ALA A 723 20.47 25.23 4.38
C ALA A 723 21.78 24.63 3.85
N GLY A 724 22.84 24.60 4.68
CA GLY A 724 24.15 24.04 4.30
C GLY A 724 24.12 22.52 4.15
N GLU A 725 23.54 21.80 5.12
CA GLU A 725 23.42 20.33 5.08
C GLU A 725 22.56 19.85 3.90
N ARG A 726 21.39 20.47 3.67
CA ARG A 726 20.53 20.13 2.52
C ARG A 726 21.22 20.36 1.17
N HIS A 727 22.16 21.31 1.10
CA HIS A 727 22.89 21.60 -0.13
C HIS A 727 23.96 20.54 -0.44
N LEU A 728 24.62 19.98 0.59
CA LEU A 728 25.58 18.89 0.43
C LEU A 728 24.91 17.57 0.06
N ASP A 729 23.76 17.25 0.68
CA ASP A 729 22.97 16.06 0.33
C ASP A 729 22.47 16.09 -1.12
N PHE A 730 22.05 17.28 -1.59
CA PHE A 730 21.65 17.49 -2.98
C PHE A 730 22.83 17.30 -3.94
N LEU A 731 24.00 17.83 -3.59
CA LEU A 731 25.21 17.71 -4.39
C LEU A 731 25.73 16.26 -4.45
N GLU A 732 25.71 15.55 -3.31
CA GLU A 732 26.01 14.11 -3.23
C GLU A 732 25.09 13.31 -4.18
N SER A 733 23.79 13.59 -4.15
CA SER A 733 22.80 12.90 -5.00
C SER A 733 23.05 13.11 -6.49
N GLN A 734 23.39 14.34 -6.91
CA GLN A 734 23.71 14.62 -8.33
C GLN A 734 25.01 13.94 -8.79
N ILE A 735 26.02 13.89 -7.91
CA ILE A 735 27.29 13.19 -8.18
C ILE A 735 27.06 11.69 -8.34
N LEU A 736 26.35 11.08 -7.40
CA LEU A 736 26.01 9.65 -7.46
C LEU A 736 25.20 9.31 -8.71
N GLY A 737 24.24 10.17 -9.07
CA GLY A 737 23.49 10.06 -10.32
C GLY A 737 24.38 10.14 -11.57
N SER A 738 25.33 11.07 -11.59
CA SER A 738 26.28 11.24 -12.71
C SER A 738 27.22 10.04 -12.86
N ILE A 739 27.72 9.49 -11.75
CA ILE A 739 28.51 8.27 -11.75
C ILE A 739 27.65 7.10 -12.25
N ALA A 740 26.40 6.96 -11.81
CA ALA A 740 25.54 5.85 -12.19
C ALA A 740 25.10 5.88 -13.67
N LEU A 741 24.76 7.07 -14.20
CA LEU A 741 24.28 7.25 -15.58
C LEU A 741 25.36 7.11 -16.64
N ARG A 742 26.63 7.14 -16.24
CA ARG A 742 27.77 6.89 -17.12
C ARG A 742 27.74 5.44 -17.61
N GLY A 743 27.20 5.24 -18.81
CA GLY A 743 27.01 3.94 -19.46
C GLY A 743 25.69 3.81 -20.24
N ALA A 744 24.80 4.81 -20.19
CA ALA A 744 23.54 4.83 -20.95
C ALA A 744 23.64 5.50 -22.33
N THR A 745 24.86 5.77 -22.82
CA THR A 745 25.14 6.28 -24.18
C THR A 745 26.14 5.39 -24.88
#